data_AF-K8PJH2-F1
#
_entry.id   AF-K8PJH2-F1
#
_cell.length_a   1.000
_cell.length_b   1.000
_cell.length_c   1.000
_cell.angle_alpha   90.00
_cell.angle_beta   90.00
_cell.angle_gamma   90.00
#
_symmetry.space_group_name_H-M   'P 1'
#
loop_
_entity.id
_entity.type
_entity.pdbx_description
1 polymer ?
#
loop_
_entity_poly.entity_id
_entity_poly.type
_entity_poly.pdbx_seq_one_letter_code
_entity_poly.pdbx_strand_id
1 'polypeptide(L)'
;MALRAFGIAIATGLVVGAAGLSLAQEAKAPVSASADAIAPPTDPVARAAFDVLDAHCARCHQTGKLVDRERPAKNFGNILKLDEIAANPHYILPGNPLGSKLFRQIVDKEMPYDIYYEGSSHKPPSEADLKALEAWVSALGTKAVASCETHKFITPDDMVSFMVADLEKQRPQRRGTTRYLTLTHLTNICADPAAMKVYQQGAVKFLNSLSRSSDVVKLETVDPEGSILRFNLLDLGWKPADWDNVIAVYPYNAVPDTEFSRALASGAATAIPYVRADWFVFTASQPPLYDVLLQLPNTFQQLAREQGVDVEANIRNFVAQRAAFQRSGVSQNNRLIERHPSRNGFFWTSYDFSGNRDRQSLFSFPLGPTGPNAFHHDGGETIYSLPNGFQAYYLNTAKGDRLDKGPTAIVRDPSRKDFSVTNGISCMGCHDQGMRKAKDDVRELVLQGRTFPKDVRDAVEGLYPPHDKMDALIEDDAKRFADAMKRAGLDPALKLNGIEMINALAKRYEDDLDLTLAAAELGLKKSEFNEGVADVEQKFKPLVRRLAQGAVPRDQFEVSFRGVAPDLTDLKLVSIRNARPVQPVPQQVRNSDDLSLTSDRDSYRLGDTPVFTIVSPRDCFLTLTDIDERGEGTVLLPNAFQRDNFIRAGVPVQFPGTGAPFQFRMKDKGTETVTAVCATQASGGDRIQHDFNKNQFTPVPNYTQTLARSIAVEPVRPGTPAVAGTTNTGAAAVSSREPPPAGSRTSLRAAIRLQVR
;
A
#
# COMPACT_ATOMS: atom_id res chain seq x y z
N MET A 1 28.07 -5.48 -59.79
CA MET A 1 29.31 -5.09 -60.49
C MET A 1 29.81 -3.82 -59.82
N ALA A 2 31.01 -3.65 -59.25
CA ALA A 2 32.23 -4.44 -59.20
C ALA A 2 32.95 -4.21 -57.85
N LEU A 3 33.81 -5.15 -57.50
CA LEU A 3 34.60 -5.34 -56.27
C LEU A 3 35.94 -4.56 -56.29
N ARG A 4 36.60 -4.53 -55.11
CA ARG A 4 38.06 -4.39 -54.78
C ARG A 4 38.48 -3.03 -54.17
N ALA A 5 39.40 -2.93 -53.20
CA ALA A 5 40.18 -3.89 -52.40
C ALA A 5 40.86 -3.18 -51.19
N PHE A 6 41.38 -4.01 -50.27
CA PHE A 6 42.11 -3.77 -49.01
C PHE A 6 43.39 -2.92 -49.07
N GLY A 7 43.78 -2.36 -47.91
CA GLY A 7 45.15 -1.94 -47.59
C GLY A 7 45.36 -1.77 -46.07
N ILE A 8 46.20 -2.63 -45.47
CA ILE A 8 46.70 -2.60 -44.09
C ILE A 8 48.02 -1.84 -44.05
N ALA A 9 48.28 -1.06 -43.00
CA ALA A 9 49.63 -0.65 -42.61
C ALA A 9 49.80 -0.69 -41.09
N ILE A 10 50.77 -1.48 -40.64
CA ILE A 10 51.29 -1.60 -39.27
C ILE A 10 52.46 -0.60 -39.15
N ALA A 11 52.53 0.15 -38.05
CA ALA A 11 53.76 0.83 -37.64
C ALA A 11 53.94 0.69 -36.12
N THR A 12 54.97 -0.08 -35.76
CA THR A 12 55.57 -0.22 -34.43
C THR A 12 56.34 1.05 -34.04
N GLY A 13 56.16 1.52 -32.81
CA GLY A 13 57.01 2.53 -32.17
C GLY A 13 57.05 2.31 -30.65
N LEU A 14 58.20 1.87 -30.16
CA LEU A 14 58.51 1.61 -28.75
C LEU A 14 59.09 2.90 -28.12
N VAL A 15 58.54 3.40 -27.01
CA VAL A 15 59.26 4.33 -26.09
C VAL A 15 58.89 4.05 -24.64
N VAL A 16 59.86 3.45 -23.95
CA VAL A 16 60.36 3.67 -22.57
C VAL A 16 59.44 4.33 -21.54
N GLY A 17 59.21 3.60 -20.45
CA GLY A 17 58.46 4.05 -19.28
C GLY A 17 59.17 5.09 -18.41
N ALA A 18 58.34 5.88 -17.73
CA ALA A 18 58.67 6.57 -16.49
C ALA A 18 57.52 6.28 -15.50
N ALA A 19 57.86 5.62 -14.40
CA ALA A 19 56.95 5.35 -13.30
C ALA A 19 56.63 6.68 -12.56
N GLY A 20 55.40 7.16 -12.73
CA GLY A 20 54.83 8.22 -11.90
C GLY A 20 53.77 7.62 -10.98
N LEU A 21 54.02 7.64 -9.67
CA LEU A 21 53.03 7.37 -8.64
C LEU A 21 51.90 8.40 -8.76
N SER A 22 50.79 8.02 -9.41
CA SER A 22 49.56 8.80 -9.38
C SER A 22 48.67 8.26 -8.28
N LEU A 23 48.49 9.06 -7.23
CA LEU A 23 47.44 8.90 -6.24
C LEU A 23 46.09 8.82 -6.97
N ALA A 24 45.52 7.63 -7.06
CA ALA A 24 44.18 7.42 -7.57
C ALA A 24 43.19 7.99 -6.55
N GLN A 25 42.78 9.22 -6.81
CA GLN A 25 41.64 9.86 -6.17
C GLN A 25 40.41 9.01 -6.47
N GLU A 26 39.71 8.56 -5.43
CA GLU A 26 38.46 7.81 -5.51
C GLU A 26 37.48 8.49 -6.47
N ALA A 27 37.37 7.96 -7.68
CA ALA A 27 36.34 8.35 -8.62
C ALA A 27 35.02 7.76 -8.12
N LYS A 28 34.30 8.56 -7.32
CA LYS A 28 32.88 8.37 -7.03
C LYS A 28 32.15 8.08 -8.35
N ALA A 29 31.56 6.89 -8.45
CA ALA A 29 30.68 6.54 -9.57
C ALA A 29 29.59 7.62 -9.73
N PRO A 30 29.21 7.98 -10.97
CA PRO A 30 28.25 9.04 -11.20
C PRO A 30 26.88 8.61 -10.66
N VAL A 31 26.40 9.37 -9.67
CA VAL A 31 25.02 9.31 -9.19
C VAL A 31 24.13 9.64 -10.38
N SER A 32 23.37 8.65 -10.85
CA SER A 32 22.41 8.78 -11.93
C SER A 32 21.28 9.75 -11.54
N ALA A 33 21.07 10.74 -12.41
CA ALA A 33 19.95 11.70 -12.48
C ALA A 33 19.70 12.57 -11.23
N SER A 34 19.84 13.88 -11.41
CA SER A 34 19.38 14.91 -10.48
C SER A 34 17.92 14.65 -10.09
N ALA A 35 17.67 14.45 -8.79
CA ALA A 35 16.35 14.63 -8.23
C ALA A 35 15.92 16.07 -8.57
N ASP A 36 14.83 16.25 -9.32
CA ASP A 36 14.21 17.57 -9.45
C ASP A 36 13.96 18.10 -8.04
N ALA A 37 14.66 19.18 -7.67
CA ALA A 37 14.47 19.81 -6.38
C ALA A 37 13.01 20.26 -6.31
N ILE A 38 12.25 19.73 -5.35
CA ILE A 38 10.85 20.08 -5.18
C ILE A 38 10.81 21.55 -4.78
N ALA A 39 10.39 22.40 -5.72
CA ALA A 39 10.26 23.82 -5.50
C ALA A 39 9.14 24.05 -4.48
N PRO A 40 9.43 24.77 -3.37
CA PRO A 40 8.36 25.13 -2.45
C PRO A 40 7.30 25.99 -3.15
N PRO A 41 6.01 25.87 -2.77
CA PRO A 41 4.95 26.71 -3.30
C PRO A 41 5.23 28.21 -3.11
N THR A 42 4.76 29.04 -4.04
CA THR A 42 4.85 30.50 -3.95
C THR A 42 3.71 31.11 -3.12
N ASP A 43 2.55 30.43 -3.09
CA ASP A 43 1.43 30.82 -2.24
C ASP A 43 1.83 30.73 -0.75
N PRO A 44 1.68 31.80 0.05
CA PRO A 44 2.13 31.81 1.44
C PRO A 44 1.49 30.74 2.33
N VAL A 45 0.22 30.40 2.08
CA VAL A 45 -0.50 29.39 2.88
C VAL A 45 0.02 27.98 2.56
N ALA A 46 0.12 27.65 1.28
CA ALA A 46 0.72 26.39 0.82
C ALA A 46 2.21 26.29 1.21
N ARG A 47 2.94 27.42 1.19
CA ARG A 47 4.34 27.47 1.62
C ARG A 47 4.49 27.13 3.11
N ALA A 48 3.65 27.69 3.97
CA ALA A 48 3.68 27.38 5.39
C ALA A 48 3.41 25.89 5.64
N ALA A 49 2.43 25.29 4.96
CA ALA A 49 2.18 23.85 5.05
C ALA A 49 3.36 23.01 4.51
N PHE A 50 3.95 23.42 3.40
CA PHE A 50 5.14 22.78 2.84
C PHE A 50 6.30 22.76 3.84
N ASP A 51 6.59 23.90 4.48
CA ASP A 51 7.70 24.02 5.42
C ASP A 51 7.47 23.12 6.66
N VAL A 52 6.22 22.98 7.13
CA VAL A 52 5.84 22.03 8.19
C VAL A 52 6.09 20.59 7.77
N LEU A 53 5.63 20.20 6.58
CA LEU A 53 5.80 18.84 6.07
C LEU A 53 7.27 18.50 5.78
N ASP A 54 8.07 19.48 5.37
CA ASP A 54 9.52 19.31 5.17
C ASP A 54 10.23 19.08 6.49
N ALA A 55 9.93 19.90 7.51
CA ALA A 55 10.53 19.78 8.83
C ALA A 55 10.18 18.46 9.52
N HIS A 56 8.92 18.03 9.43
CA HIS A 56 8.40 16.97 10.30
C HIS A 56 8.18 15.62 9.60
N CYS A 57 8.10 15.56 8.27
CA CYS A 57 7.65 14.36 7.55
C CYS A 57 8.58 13.92 6.41
N ALA A 58 9.26 14.84 5.72
CA ALA A 58 10.03 14.54 4.51
C ALA A 58 11.12 13.46 4.70
N ARG A 59 11.75 13.40 5.87
CA ARG A 59 12.77 12.40 6.21
C ARG A 59 12.31 10.94 6.07
N CYS A 60 11.00 10.69 6.12
CA CYS A 60 10.42 9.35 5.95
C CYS A 60 9.54 9.23 4.70
N HIS A 61 8.93 10.34 4.26
CA HIS A 61 7.86 10.33 3.27
C HIS A 61 8.15 11.16 2.02
N GLN A 62 9.37 11.66 1.83
CA GLN A 62 9.76 12.37 0.62
C GLN A 62 10.93 11.70 -0.08
N THR A 63 10.66 11.17 -1.27
CA THR A 63 11.73 10.69 -2.16
C THR A 63 12.71 11.83 -2.46
N GLY A 64 14.01 11.51 -2.38
CA GLY A 64 15.10 12.48 -2.48
C GLY A 64 15.48 13.16 -1.16
N LYS A 65 14.72 12.95 -0.07
CA LYS A 65 15.01 13.50 1.28
C LYS A 65 14.95 12.45 2.39
N LEU A 66 14.92 11.17 2.06
CA LEU A 66 14.83 10.08 3.05
C LEU A 66 16.09 10.02 3.93
N VAL A 67 15.90 9.78 5.22
CA VAL A 67 16.96 9.57 6.22
C VAL A 67 16.82 8.16 6.79
N ASP A 68 17.92 7.42 6.87
CA ASP A 68 18.00 6.04 7.36
C ASP A 68 17.01 5.06 6.70
N ARG A 69 16.58 5.38 5.47
CA ARG A 69 15.59 4.63 4.70
C ARG A 69 15.95 4.62 3.23
N GLU A 70 15.88 3.44 2.63
CA GLU A 70 16.11 3.26 1.19
C GLU A 70 14.84 3.56 0.37
N ARG A 71 13.67 3.43 0.98
CA ARG A 71 12.36 3.61 0.34
C ARG A 71 11.43 4.42 1.25
N PRO A 72 10.48 5.17 0.68
CA PRO A 72 9.51 5.91 1.48
C PRO A 72 8.69 5.00 2.38
N ALA A 73 8.45 5.42 3.61
CA ALA A 73 7.64 4.66 4.55
C ALA A 73 6.20 4.50 4.03
N LYS A 74 5.62 3.31 4.25
CA LYS A 74 4.25 2.94 3.80
C LYS A 74 3.96 3.21 2.32
N ASN A 75 4.99 3.13 1.46
CA ASN A 75 4.86 3.47 0.04
C ASN A 75 4.24 4.87 -0.16
N PHE A 76 4.68 5.85 0.63
CA PHE A 76 4.21 7.24 0.56
C PHE A 76 5.41 8.17 0.48
N GLY A 77 5.76 8.58 -0.74
CA GLY A 77 7.03 9.24 -1.06
C GLY A 77 6.93 10.64 -1.67
N ASN A 78 5.77 11.29 -1.56
CA ASN A 78 5.46 12.58 -2.15
C ASN A 78 4.87 13.60 -1.18
N ILE A 79 5.21 13.51 0.12
CA ILE A 79 4.65 14.40 1.15
C ILE A 79 4.84 15.90 0.85
N LEU A 80 5.86 16.30 0.08
CA LEU A 80 6.10 17.70 -0.30
C LEU A 80 5.45 18.12 -1.61
N LYS A 81 4.83 17.18 -2.35
CA LYS A 81 4.12 17.47 -3.58
C LYS A 81 2.67 17.78 -3.27
N LEU A 82 2.42 19.00 -2.78
CA LEU A 82 1.14 19.38 -2.16
C LEU A 82 -0.06 19.19 -3.08
N ASP A 83 0.09 19.45 -4.38
CA ASP A 83 -0.99 19.24 -5.36
C ASP A 83 -1.31 17.75 -5.55
N GLU A 84 -0.31 16.88 -5.57
CA GLU A 84 -0.53 15.42 -5.69
C GLU A 84 -1.25 14.85 -4.46
N ILE A 85 -0.85 15.26 -3.25
CA ILE A 85 -1.51 14.78 -2.02
C ILE A 85 -2.89 15.40 -1.81
N ALA A 86 -3.12 16.64 -2.29
CA ALA A 86 -4.42 17.31 -2.27
C ALA A 86 -5.42 16.66 -3.24
N ALA A 87 -4.94 16.12 -4.37
CA ALA A 87 -5.76 15.44 -5.36
C ALA A 87 -6.16 14.01 -4.95
N ASN A 88 -5.51 13.42 -3.95
CA ASN A 88 -5.81 12.07 -3.48
C ASN A 88 -6.62 12.10 -2.16
N PRO A 89 -7.92 11.73 -2.18
CA PRO A 89 -8.81 11.78 -1.02
C PRO A 89 -8.40 10.85 0.12
N HIS A 90 -7.54 9.86 -0.16
CA HIS A 90 -6.92 9.04 0.88
C HIS A 90 -6.08 9.86 1.86
N TYR A 91 -5.48 10.97 1.41
CA TYR A 91 -4.63 11.82 2.24
C TYR A 91 -5.35 13.07 2.72
N ILE A 92 -5.97 13.80 1.78
CA ILE A 92 -6.55 15.12 2.00
C ILE A 92 -7.97 15.14 1.46
N LEU A 93 -8.91 15.60 2.29
CA LEU A 93 -10.25 16.00 1.88
C LEU A 93 -10.24 17.54 1.78
N PRO A 94 -10.24 18.12 0.56
CA PRO A 94 -10.18 19.56 0.37
C PRO A 94 -11.25 20.30 1.18
N GLY A 95 -10.84 21.31 1.95
CA GLY A 95 -11.73 22.07 2.81
C GLY A 95 -12.11 21.38 4.13
N ASN A 96 -11.69 20.15 4.38
CA ASN A 96 -12.02 19.43 5.62
C ASN A 96 -10.74 18.91 6.32
N PRO A 97 -10.03 19.76 7.09
CA PRO A 97 -8.81 19.37 7.79
C PRO A 97 -9.03 18.17 8.72
N LEU A 98 -10.06 18.22 9.57
CA LEU A 98 -10.34 17.15 10.53
C LEU A 98 -10.90 15.87 9.88
N GLY A 99 -11.35 15.92 8.63
CA GLY A 99 -11.68 14.73 7.84
C GLY A 99 -10.46 14.14 7.12
N SER A 100 -9.46 14.97 6.81
CA SER A 100 -8.25 14.60 6.08
C SER A 100 -7.38 13.65 6.90
N LYS A 101 -7.10 12.46 6.36
CA LYS A 101 -6.34 11.41 7.05
C LYS A 101 -4.95 11.87 7.49
N LEU A 102 -4.24 12.60 6.61
CA LEU A 102 -2.91 13.12 6.90
C LEU A 102 -2.94 14.03 8.13
N PHE A 103 -3.89 14.97 8.18
CA PHE A 103 -4.03 15.90 9.30
C PHE A 103 -4.47 15.18 10.58
N ARG A 104 -5.46 14.27 10.49
CA ARG A 104 -5.91 13.46 11.62
C ARG A 104 -4.78 12.66 12.26
N GLN A 105 -3.92 12.02 11.45
CA GLN A 105 -2.78 11.25 11.98
C GLN A 105 -1.82 12.11 12.79
N ILE A 106 -1.64 13.39 12.44
CA ILE A 106 -0.79 14.31 13.19
C ILE A 106 -1.46 14.71 14.50
N VAL A 107 -2.75 15.08 14.44
CA VAL A 107 -3.55 15.47 15.61
C VAL A 107 -3.65 14.34 16.64
N ASP A 108 -3.85 13.10 16.17
CA ASP A 108 -4.05 11.94 17.03
C ASP A 108 -2.70 11.33 17.51
N LYS A 109 -1.57 11.98 17.24
CA LYS A 109 -0.19 11.55 17.57
C LYS A 109 0.23 10.21 16.96
N GLU A 110 -0.39 9.84 15.85
CA GLU A 110 0.02 8.69 15.05
C GLU A 110 1.22 9.05 14.14
N MET A 111 1.38 10.35 13.85
CA MET A 111 2.49 10.92 13.07
C MET A 111 3.04 12.20 13.72
N PRO A 112 4.37 12.43 13.71
CA PRO A 112 5.41 11.57 13.16
C PRO A 112 5.67 10.30 14.00
N TYR A 113 5.61 9.14 13.37
CA TYR A 113 5.68 7.84 14.05
C TYR A 113 7.01 7.62 14.78
N ASP A 114 8.11 8.10 14.20
CA ASP A 114 9.45 7.99 14.75
C ASP A 114 9.58 8.72 16.10
N ILE A 115 8.86 9.83 16.29
CA ILE A 115 8.85 10.59 17.54
C ILE A 115 7.99 9.87 18.59
N TYR A 116 6.75 9.52 18.24
CA TYR A 116 5.77 9.02 19.22
C TYR A 116 5.91 7.54 19.57
N TYR A 117 6.49 6.72 18.68
CA TYR A 117 6.59 5.27 18.86
C TYR A 117 8.02 4.72 18.79
N GLU A 118 8.96 5.42 18.14
CA GLU A 118 10.36 4.96 18.02
C GLU A 118 11.34 5.75 18.91
N GLY A 119 10.87 6.75 19.65
CA GLY A 119 11.67 7.48 20.64
C GLY A 119 12.68 8.47 20.03
N SER A 120 12.42 8.97 18.82
CA SER A 120 13.25 9.98 18.17
C SER A 120 13.33 11.28 18.97
N SER A 121 14.47 11.95 18.96
CA SER A 121 14.71 13.23 19.66
C SER A 121 14.26 14.47 18.88
N HIS A 122 13.70 14.29 17.67
CA HIS A 122 13.13 15.39 16.89
C HIS A 122 11.97 16.06 17.63
N LYS A 123 11.76 17.35 17.36
CA LYS A 123 10.65 18.09 17.96
C LYS A 123 9.35 17.66 17.29
N PRO A 124 8.27 17.40 18.05
CA PRO A 124 6.95 17.17 17.46
C PRO A 124 6.42 18.46 16.80
N PRO A 125 5.44 18.34 15.88
CA PRO A 125 4.74 19.49 15.33
C PRO A 125 4.17 20.40 16.43
N SER A 126 4.38 21.70 16.27
CA SER A 126 3.89 22.73 17.18
C SER A 126 2.43 23.11 16.91
N GLU A 127 1.86 23.90 17.80
CA GLU A 127 0.52 24.49 17.61
C GLU A 127 0.44 25.39 16.36
N ALA A 128 1.52 26.14 16.07
CA ALA A 128 1.61 26.93 14.85
C ALA A 128 1.68 26.05 13.59
N ASP A 129 2.37 24.91 13.67
CA ASP A 129 2.48 23.95 12.56
C ASP A 129 1.11 23.35 12.22
N LEU A 130 0.34 22.95 13.23
CA LEU A 130 -1.02 22.45 13.06
C LEU A 130 -1.93 23.50 12.42
N LYS A 131 -1.86 24.75 12.87
CA LYS A 131 -2.63 25.85 12.29
C LYS A 131 -2.26 26.12 10.83
N ALA A 132 -0.98 25.99 10.45
CA ALA A 132 -0.55 26.14 9.07
C ALA A 132 -1.12 25.04 8.16
N LEU A 133 -1.09 23.79 8.60
CA LEU A 133 -1.68 22.66 7.86
C LEU A 133 -3.21 22.80 7.76
N GLU A 134 -3.87 23.18 8.85
CA GLU A 134 -5.31 23.41 8.88
C GLU A 134 -5.75 24.52 7.91
N ALA A 135 -5.01 25.64 7.90
CA ALA A 135 -5.26 26.76 7.00
C ALA A 135 -5.10 26.34 5.53
N TRP A 136 -4.05 25.57 5.22
CA TRP A 136 -3.83 25.06 3.87
C TRP A 136 -4.96 24.13 3.41
N VAL A 137 -5.31 23.11 4.20
CA VAL A 137 -6.39 22.19 3.82
C VAL A 137 -7.73 22.91 3.69
N SER A 138 -8.04 23.85 4.60
CA SER A 138 -9.24 24.68 4.52
C SER A 138 -9.28 25.51 3.23
N ALA A 139 -8.15 26.10 2.83
CA ALA A 139 -8.04 26.90 1.61
C ALA A 139 -8.15 26.08 0.31
N LEU A 140 -7.98 24.76 0.35
CA LEU A 140 -8.21 23.91 -0.83
C LEU A 140 -9.71 23.85 -1.21
N GLY A 141 -10.62 23.94 -0.23
CA GLY A 141 -12.07 23.87 -0.46
C GLY A 141 -12.64 25.03 -1.27
N THR A 142 -11.86 26.09 -1.50
CA THR A 142 -12.23 27.23 -2.34
C THR A 142 -11.66 27.14 -3.77
N LYS A 143 -10.76 26.18 -4.03
CA LYS A 143 -10.23 25.93 -5.37
C LYS A 143 -11.14 24.93 -6.07
N ALA A 144 -11.66 25.30 -7.24
CA ALA A 144 -12.27 24.33 -8.13
C ALA A 144 -11.23 23.25 -8.44
N VAL A 145 -11.51 21.99 -8.10
CA VAL A 145 -10.74 20.85 -8.61
C VAL A 145 -10.80 21.00 -10.13
N ALA A 146 -9.64 21.17 -10.78
CA ALA A 146 -9.58 21.39 -12.22
C ALA A 146 -10.43 20.32 -12.90
N SER A 147 -11.49 20.77 -13.56
CA SER A 147 -12.43 19.90 -14.24
C SER A 147 -11.70 19.20 -15.39
N CYS A 148 -11.99 17.91 -15.54
CA CYS A 148 -11.54 17.06 -16.64
C CYS A 148 -12.16 17.46 -18.01
N GLU A 149 -12.23 18.75 -18.34
CA GLU A 149 -13.00 19.27 -19.48
C GLU A 149 -12.48 18.78 -20.84
N THR A 150 -11.22 18.36 -20.90
CA THR A 150 -10.60 17.82 -22.12
C THR A 150 -10.67 16.29 -22.23
N HIS A 151 -11.04 15.57 -21.16
CA HIS A 151 -11.04 14.11 -21.16
C HIS A 151 -12.42 13.55 -21.53
N LYS A 152 -12.47 12.69 -22.55
CA LYS A 152 -13.70 11.97 -22.89
C LYS A 152 -13.90 10.82 -21.91
N PHE A 153 -14.91 10.94 -21.06
CA PHE A 153 -15.33 9.85 -20.18
C PHE A 153 -15.61 8.57 -20.98
N ILE A 154 -14.96 7.47 -20.60
CA ILE A 154 -15.13 6.15 -21.20
C ILE A 154 -16.22 5.41 -20.44
N THR A 155 -17.37 5.22 -21.07
CA THR A 155 -18.48 4.45 -20.49
C THR A 155 -18.16 2.95 -20.48
N PRO A 156 -18.86 2.15 -19.66
CA PRO A 156 -18.78 0.69 -19.74
C PRO A 156 -19.03 0.14 -21.15
N ASP A 157 -19.96 0.72 -21.91
CA ASP A 157 -20.24 0.34 -23.30
C ASP A 157 -19.11 0.70 -24.26
N ASP A 158 -18.53 1.91 -24.14
CA ASP A 158 -17.35 2.29 -24.92
C ASP A 158 -16.20 1.31 -24.67
N MET A 159 -15.94 0.98 -23.41
CA MET A 159 -14.88 0.05 -22.99
C MET A 159 -15.07 -1.33 -23.63
N VAL A 160 -16.27 -1.91 -23.55
CA VAL A 160 -16.56 -3.22 -24.14
C VAL A 160 -16.50 -3.15 -25.66
N SER A 161 -16.97 -2.07 -26.28
CA SER A 161 -16.90 -1.87 -27.74
C SER A 161 -15.45 -1.86 -28.25
N PHE A 162 -14.53 -1.17 -27.57
CA PHE A 162 -13.11 -1.21 -27.90
C PHE A 162 -12.53 -2.64 -27.84
N MET A 163 -12.89 -3.40 -26.80
CA MET A 163 -12.44 -4.78 -26.65
C MET A 163 -13.01 -5.71 -27.73
N VAL A 164 -14.28 -5.56 -28.13
CA VAL A 164 -14.88 -6.34 -29.23
C VAL A 164 -14.16 -6.05 -30.54
N ALA A 165 -13.98 -4.75 -30.87
CA ALA A 165 -13.31 -4.33 -32.08
C ALA A 165 -11.85 -4.81 -32.15
N ASP A 166 -11.16 -4.89 -31.01
CA ASP A 166 -9.84 -5.50 -30.92
C ASP A 166 -9.89 -7.03 -31.08
N LEU A 167 -10.84 -7.71 -30.41
CA LEU A 167 -10.97 -9.16 -30.45
C LEU A 167 -11.22 -9.68 -31.88
N GLU A 168 -12.00 -8.95 -32.68
CA GLU A 168 -12.27 -9.27 -34.08
C GLU A 168 -11.00 -9.21 -34.94
N LYS A 169 -10.06 -8.32 -34.62
CA LYS A 169 -8.75 -8.23 -35.30
C LYS A 169 -7.80 -9.37 -34.91
N GLN A 170 -8.06 -10.05 -33.79
CA GLN A 170 -7.26 -11.19 -33.38
C GLN A 170 -7.50 -12.41 -34.26
N ARG A 171 -6.46 -13.21 -34.44
CA ARG A 171 -6.55 -14.50 -35.15
C ARG A 171 -7.64 -15.38 -34.52
N PRO A 172 -8.49 -16.07 -35.29
CA PRO A 172 -9.59 -16.87 -34.76
C PRO A 172 -9.18 -17.84 -33.64
N GLN A 173 -8.01 -18.47 -33.77
CA GLN A 173 -7.46 -19.43 -32.79
C GLN A 173 -7.03 -18.79 -31.47
N ARG A 174 -6.84 -17.46 -31.44
CA ARG A 174 -6.41 -16.70 -30.26
C ARG A 174 -7.56 -16.04 -29.53
N ARG A 175 -8.71 -15.82 -30.19
CA ARG A 175 -9.84 -15.08 -29.62
C ARG A 175 -10.30 -15.64 -28.27
N GLY A 176 -10.52 -16.95 -28.20
CA GLY A 176 -10.97 -17.63 -26.97
C GLY A 176 -9.99 -17.57 -25.79
N THR A 177 -8.74 -17.15 -26.02
CA THR A 177 -7.72 -17.00 -24.97
C THR A 177 -7.26 -15.56 -24.79
N THR A 178 -7.86 -14.59 -25.48
CA THR A 178 -7.57 -13.17 -25.29
C THR A 178 -8.29 -12.65 -24.06
N ARG A 179 -7.59 -11.83 -23.27
CA ARG A 179 -8.07 -11.18 -22.04
C ARG A 179 -7.58 -9.74 -22.00
N TYR A 180 -8.19 -8.95 -21.12
CA TYR A 180 -7.85 -7.53 -20.98
C TYR A 180 -7.66 -7.14 -19.52
N LEU A 181 -6.73 -6.22 -19.27
CA LEU A 181 -6.63 -5.48 -18.02
C LEU A 181 -7.06 -4.04 -18.30
N THR A 182 -7.91 -3.46 -17.46
CA THR A 182 -8.40 -2.08 -17.66
C THR A 182 -8.00 -1.15 -16.52
N LEU A 183 -7.66 0.10 -16.88
CA LEU A 183 -7.43 1.24 -16.01
C LEU A 183 -8.37 2.41 -16.34
N THR A 184 -9.45 2.16 -17.10
CA THR A 184 -10.39 3.20 -17.56
C THR A 184 -10.96 4.03 -16.42
N HIS A 185 -11.20 3.43 -15.25
CA HIS A 185 -11.67 4.15 -14.06
C HIS A 185 -10.67 5.19 -13.55
N LEU A 186 -9.36 4.96 -13.71
CA LEU A 186 -8.33 5.93 -13.36
C LEU A 186 -8.21 7.04 -14.42
N THR A 187 -8.36 6.70 -15.70
CA THR A 187 -8.42 7.71 -16.77
C THR A 187 -9.66 8.60 -16.60
N ASN A 188 -10.81 8.02 -16.23
CA ASN A 188 -12.08 8.73 -16.01
C ASN A 188 -12.04 9.75 -14.86
N ILE A 189 -11.11 9.60 -13.92
CA ILE A 189 -10.86 10.61 -12.86
C ILE A 189 -9.64 11.49 -13.15
N CYS A 190 -9.09 11.43 -14.38
CA CYS A 190 -7.90 12.16 -14.80
C CYS A 190 -6.69 11.94 -13.91
N ALA A 191 -6.40 10.67 -13.60
CA ALA A 191 -5.15 10.33 -12.95
C ALA A 191 -3.96 10.93 -13.71
N ASP A 192 -2.98 11.46 -12.97
CA ASP A 192 -1.81 12.14 -13.52
C ASP A 192 -1.13 11.28 -14.62
N PRO A 193 -0.77 11.86 -15.79
CA PRO A 193 -0.17 11.10 -16.89
C PRO A 193 1.11 10.35 -16.52
N ALA A 194 1.95 10.90 -15.64
CA ALA A 194 3.16 10.21 -15.18
C ALA A 194 2.80 9.03 -14.26
N ALA A 195 1.81 9.20 -13.39
CA ALA A 195 1.25 8.10 -12.59
C ALA A 195 0.63 7.02 -13.48
N MET A 196 -0.18 7.39 -14.49
CA MET A 196 -0.78 6.44 -15.44
C MET A 196 0.26 5.61 -16.19
N LYS A 197 1.37 6.23 -16.61
CA LYS A 197 2.50 5.51 -17.22
C LYS A 197 3.09 4.47 -16.27
N VAL A 198 3.25 4.81 -14.98
CA VAL A 198 3.73 3.86 -13.97
C VAL A 198 2.73 2.72 -13.78
N TYR A 199 1.44 3.01 -13.73
CA TYR A 199 0.39 2.00 -13.56
C TYR A 199 0.33 1.02 -14.74
N GLN A 200 0.37 1.51 -15.98
CA GLN A 200 0.43 0.67 -17.17
C GLN A 200 1.64 -0.28 -17.13
N GLN A 201 2.84 0.25 -16.83
CA GLN A 201 4.04 -0.56 -16.72
C GLN A 201 4.00 -1.53 -15.53
N GLY A 202 3.39 -1.14 -14.41
CA GLY A 202 3.15 -2.01 -13.26
C GLY A 202 2.32 -3.23 -13.62
N ALA A 203 1.25 -3.06 -14.40
CA ALA A 203 0.42 -4.15 -14.89
C ALA A 203 1.22 -5.11 -15.80
N VAL A 204 2.01 -4.58 -16.73
CA VAL A 204 2.84 -5.37 -17.65
C VAL A 204 3.96 -6.13 -16.90
N LYS A 205 4.66 -5.46 -15.97
CA LYS A 205 5.71 -6.06 -15.14
C LYS A 205 5.14 -7.23 -14.35
N PHE A 206 4.01 -6.98 -13.67
CA PHE A 206 3.40 -7.98 -12.82
C PHE A 206 2.89 -9.20 -13.60
N LEU A 207 2.25 -8.99 -14.76
CA LEU A 207 1.78 -10.08 -15.60
C LEU A 207 2.93 -11.00 -16.05
N ASN A 208 4.09 -10.42 -16.42
CA ASN A 208 5.28 -11.19 -16.74
C ASN A 208 5.87 -11.93 -15.53
N SER A 209 5.75 -11.38 -14.33
CA SER A 209 6.13 -12.05 -13.06
C SER A 209 5.21 -13.22 -12.67
N LEU A 210 4.13 -13.47 -13.43
CA LEU A 210 3.27 -14.65 -13.29
C LEU A 210 3.33 -15.59 -14.50
N SER A 211 4.18 -15.30 -15.49
CA SER A 211 4.28 -16.09 -16.71
C SER A 211 5.02 -17.41 -16.45
N ARG A 212 4.50 -18.48 -17.06
CA ARG A 212 5.14 -19.81 -17.09
C ARG A 212 5.78 -20.10 -18.46
N SER A 213 5.71 -19.14 -19.39
CA SER A 213 6.36 -19.20 -20.70
C SER A 213 7.78 -18.63 -20.66
N SER A 214 8.61 -19.01 -21.63
CA SER A 214 9.95 -18.43 -21.85
C SER A 214 9.93 -17.09 -22.58
N ASP A 215 8.83 -16.78 -23.26
CA ASP A 215 8.70 -15.52 -24.00
C ASP A 215 8.27 -14.40 -23.06
N VAL A 216 8.87 -13.24 -23.27
CA VAL A 216 8.48 -12.01 -22.58
C VAL A 216 7.29 -11.41 -23.30
N VAL A 217 6.26 -11.06 -22.53
CA VAL A 217 5.04 -10.45 -23.06
C VAL A 217 5.16 -8.93 -23.01
N LYS A 218 4.92 -8.28 -24.14
CA LYS A 218 4.67 -6.84 -24.23
C LYS A 218 3.17 -6.63 -24.48
N LEU A 219 2.53 -5.80 -23.68
CA LEU A 219 1.09 -5.53 -23.84
C LEU A 219 0.87 -4.41 -24.84
N GLU A 220 -0.20 -4.57 -25.61
CA GLU A 220 -0.73 -3.54 -26.50
C GLU A 220 -1.97 -2.92 -25.87
N THR A 221 -2.14 -1.62 -26.05
CA THR A 221 -3.35 -0.90 -25.64
C THR A 221 -4.36 -0.86 -26.78
N VAL A 222 -5.65 -0.93 -26.47
CA VAL A 222 -6.71 -1.08 -27.49
C VAL A 222 -7.67 0.10 -27.58
N ASP A 223 -7.55 1.07 -26.68
CA ASP A 223 -8.31 2.30 -26.62
C ASP A 223 -7.42 3.53 -26.89
N PRO A 224 -8.00 4.68 -27.27
CA PRO A 224 -7.25 5.91 -27.54
C PRO A 224 -6.46 6.44 -26.33
N GLU A 225 -6.94 6.21 -25.12
CA GLU A 225 -6.34 6.69 -23.87
C GLU A 225 -5.26 5.74 -23.31
N GLY A 226 -5.02 4.60 -23.97
CA GLY A 226 -4.03 3.63 -23.54
C GLY A 226 -4.38 2.91 -22.23
N SER A 227 -5.65 2.90 -21.83
CA SER A 227 -6.10 2.40 -20.53
C SER A 227 -6.52 0.93 -20.53
N ILE A 228 -6.72 0.31 -21.69
CA ILE A 228 -7.13 -1.09 -21.84
C ILE A 228 -5.99 -1.89 -22.45
N LEU A 229 -5.36 -2.76 -21.65
CA LEU A 229 -4.21 -3.58 -22.03
C LEU A 229 -4.65 -4.98 -22.43
N ARG A 230 -4.39 -5.40 -23.67
CA ARG A 230 -4.68 -6.74 -24.18
C ARG A 230 -3.54 -7.71 -23.90
N PHE A 231 -3.88 -8.90 -23.43
CA PHE A 231 -2.97 -10.05 -23.37
C PHE A 231 -3.66 -11.33 -23.82
N ASN A 232 -2.88 -12.40 -23.99
CA ASN A 232 -3.42 -13.71 -24.32
C ASN A 232 -2.86 -14.77 -23.37
N LEU A 233 -3.74 -15.64 -22.87
CA LEU A 233 -3.38 -16.66 -21.88
C LEU A 233 -2.25 -17.58 -22.38
N LEU A 234 -2.24 -17.91 -23.68
CA LEU A 234 -1.24 -18.80 -24.25
C LEU A 234 0.17 -18.22 -24.19
N ASP A 235 0.32 -16.89 -24.31
CA ASP A 235 1.63 -16.23 -24.24
C ASP A 235 2.22 -16.33 -22.82
N LEU A 236 1.38 -16.50 -21.79
CA LEU A 236 1.77 -16.67 -20.39
C LEU A 236 1.93 -18.14 -19.98
N GLY A 237 1.60 -19.09 -20.87
CA GLY A 237 1.52 -20.51 -20.52
C GLY A 237 0.33 -20.79 -19.61
N TRP A 238 -0.70 -19.96 -19.66
CA TRP A 238 -1.94 -20.08 -18.90
C TRP A 238 -3.00 -20.87 -19.65
N LYS A 239 -3.78 -21.64 -18.90
CA LYS A 239 -4.98 -22.33 -19.32
C LYS A 239 -6.20 -21.45 -18.97
N PRO A 240 -7.37 -21.67 -19.61
CA PRO A 240 -8.60 -20.99 -19.23
C PRO A 240 -8.91 -21.08 -17.72
N ALA A 241 -8.63 -22.22 -17.09
CA ALA A 241 -8.81 -22.42 -15.65
C ALA A 241 -7.95 -21.49 -14.75
N ASP A 242 -6.78 -21.04 -15.22
CA ASP A 242 -5.99 -20.05 -14.48
C ASP A 242 -6.73 -18.70 -14.43
N TRP A 243 -7.34 -18.30 -15.55
CA TRP A 243 -8.19 -17.10 -15.60
C TRP A 243 -9.46 -17.25 -14.76
N ASP A 244 -10.06 -18.45 -14.76
CA ASP A 244 -11.24 -18.73 -13.92
C ASP A 244 -10.94 -18.49 -12.43
N ASN A 245 -9.73 -18.82 -11.95
CA ASN A 245 -9.31 -18.51 -10.59
C ASN A 245 -9.22 -16.99 -10.32
N VAL A 246 -8.85 -16.20 -11.32
CA VAL A 246 -8.83 -14.73 -11.22
C VAL A 246 -10.25 -14.20 -11.08
N ILE A 247 -11.13 -14.52 -12.03
CA ILE A 247 -12.50 -13.96 -12.03
C ILE A 247 -13.37 -14.53 -10.90
N ALA A 248 -13.04 -15.70 -10.34
CA ALA A 248 -13.74 -16.27 -9.18
C ALA A 248 -13.68 -15.39 -7.93
N VAL A 249 -12.64 -14.56 -7.79
CA VAL A 249 -12.46 -13.64 -6.64
C VAL A 249 -12.59 -12.16 -7.04
N TYR A 250 -13.03 -11.87 -8.28
CA TYR A 250 -13.17 -10.50 -8.77
C TYR A 250 -14.44 -9.83 -8.21
N PRO A 251 -14.33 -8.74 -7.41
CA PRO A 251 -15.49 -8.14 -6.76
C PRO A 251 -16.34 -7.29 -7.71
N TYR A 252 -15.75 -6.83 -8.82
CA TYR A 252 -16.41 -5.93 -9.79
C TYR A 252 -17.04 -6.70 -10.96
N ASN A 253 -17.76 -7.78 -10.64
CA ASN A 253 -18.35 -8.69 -11.62
C ASN A 253 -19.65 -8.17 -12.25
N ALA A 254 -19.66 -6.91 -12.67
CA ALA A 254 -20.79 -6.25 -13.33
C ALA A 254 -20.39 -5.80 -14.74
N VAL A 255 -21.24 -6.07 -15.74
CA VAL A 255 -20.98 -5.77 -17.16
C VAL A 255 -22.22 -5.13 -17.81
N PRO A 256 -22.09 -4.31 -18.87
CA PRO A 256 -23.24 -3.78 -19.60
C PRO A 256 -24.11 -4.90 -20.18
N ASP A 257 -25.44 -4.81 -20.12
CA ASP A 257 -26.34 -5.81 -20.75
C ASP A 257 -26.55 -5.56 -22.25
N THR A 258 -25.45 -5.46 -23.01
CA THR A 258 -25.48 -5.14 -24.44
C THR A 258 -25.02 -6.31 -25.32
N GLU A 259 -25.29 -6.20 -26.63
CA GLU A 259 -24.83 -7.20 -27.60
C GLU A 259 -23.31 -7.27 -27.64
N PHE A 260 -22.61 -6.14 -27.49
CA PHE A 260 -21.15 -6.11 -27.40
C PHE A 260 -20.63 -6.94 -26.22
N SER A 261 -21.25 -6.85 -25.04
CA SER A 261 -20.85 -7.68 -23.89
C SER A 261 -21.03 -9.17 -24.15
N ARG A 262 -22.14 -9.56 -24.80
CA ARG A 262 -22.40 -10.96 -25.18
C ARG A 262 -21.42 -11.45 -26.25
N ALA A 263 -21.13 -10.63 -27.26
CA ALA A 263 -20.15 -10.93 -28.30
C ALA A 263 -18.75 -11.07 -27.73
N LEU A 264 -18.34 -10.18 -26.82
CA LEU A 264 -17.05 -10.23 -26.15
C LEU A 264 -16.90 -11.50 -25.32
N ALA A 265 -17.88 -11.81 -24.47
CA ALA A 265 -17.88 -13.00 -23.63
C ALA A 265 -17.83 -14.29 -24.46
N SER A 266 -18.65 -14.37 -25.52
CA SER A 266 -18.67 -15.52 -26.43
C SER A 266 -17.35 -15.66 -27.20
N GLY A 267 -16.83 -14.57 -27.76
CA GLY A 267 -15.61 -14.59 -28.56
C GLY A 267 -14.36 -14.89 -27.72
N ALA A 268 -14.31 -14.39 -26.49
CA ALA A 268 -13.24 -14.64 -25.54
C ALA A 268 -13.41 -15.95 -24.75
N ALA A 269 -14.50 -16.69 -24.99
CA ALA A 269 -14.83 -17.95 -24.33
C ALA A 269 -14.76 -17.87 -22.79
N THR A 270 -15.27 -16.79 -22.21
CA THR A 270 -15.36 -16.58 -20.75
C THR A 270 -16.48 -15.61 -20.40
N ALA A 271 -17.07 -15.75 -19.22
CA ALA A 271 -18.13 -14.85 -18.75
C ALA A 271 -17.63 -13.42 -18.50
N ILE A 272 -16.37 -13.28 -18.07
CA ILE A 272 -15.72 -11.99 -17.81
C ILE A 272 -14.31 -12.04 -18.44
N PRO A 273 -14.09 -11.36 -19.58
CA PRO A 273 -12.80 -11.37 -20.28
C PRO A 273 -11.85 -10.25 -19.87
N TYR A 274 -12.26 -9.38 -18.96
CA TYR A 274 -11.46 -8.27 -18.46
C TYR A 274 -11.57 -8.11 -16.96
N VAL A 275 -10.50 -7.62 -16.33
CA VAL A 275 -10.52 -7.18 -14.93
C VAL A 275 -9.77 -5.86 -14.81
N ARG A 276 -10.04 -5.12 -13.75
CA ARG A 276 -9.27 -3.93 -13.42
C ARG A 276 -7.81 -4.28 -13.09
N ALA A 277 -6.86 -3.55 -13.68
CA ALA A 277 -5.44 -3.84 -13.55
C ALA A 277 -4.92 -3.54 -12.13
N ASP A 278 -5.43 -2.49 -11.49
CA ASP A 278 -5.08 -2.11 -10.12
C ASP A 278 -5.50 -3.17 -9.10
N TRP A 279 -6.74 -3.65 -9.20
CA TRP A 279 -7.24 -4.80 -8.44
C TRP A 279 -6.41 -6.06 -8.72
N PHE A 280 -6.20 -6.40 -10.00
CA PHE A 280 -5.48 -7.62 -10.36
C PHE A 280 -4.07 -7.62 -9.77
N VAL A 281 -3.34 -6.51 -9.89
CA VAL A 281 -2.00 -6.38 -9.31
C VAL A 281 -2.06 -6.44 -7.79
N PHE A 282 -3.01 -5.77 -7.12
CA PHE A 282 -3.15 -5.85 -5.67
C PHE A 282 -3.45 -7.27 -5.18
N THR A 283 -4.42 -7.95 -5.79
CA THR A 283 -4.92 -9.25 -5.31
C THR A 283 -4.02 -10.40 -5.73
N ALA A 284 -3.55 -10.43 -6.97
CA ALA A 284 -2.77 -11.55 -7.49
C ALA A 284 -1.28 -11.49 -7.14
N SER A 285 -0.75 -10.35 -6.70
CA SER A 285 0.64 -10.23 -6.21
C SER A 285 0.85 -10.81 -4.81
N GLN A 286 -0.20 -11.33 -4.19
CA GLN A 286 -0.17 -11.93 -2.86
C GLN A 286 -0.98 -13.25 -2.82
N PRO A 287 -0.66 -14.16 -1.88
CA PRO A 287 -1.41 -15.39 -1.69
C PRO A 287 -2.89 -15.13 -1.34
N PRO A 288 -3.78 -16.08 -1.68
CA PRO A 288 -3.50 -17.36 -2.34
C PRO A 288 -3.37 -17.26 -3.86
N LEU A 289 -3.81 -16.16 -4.49
CA LEU A 289 -3.90 -16.08 -5.95
C LEU A 289 -2.51 -16.06 -6.61
N TYR A 290 -1.52 -15.42 -5.98
CA TYR A 290 -0.12 -15.49 -6.40
C TYR A 290 0.37 -16.94 -6.55
N ASP A 291 0.17 -17.74 -5.49
CA ASP A 291 0.61 -19.13 -5.43
C ASP A 291 -0.12 -19.99 -6.47
N VAL A 292 -1.42 -19.77 -6.64
CA VAL A 292 -2.25 -20.51 -7.60
C VAL A 292 -1.80 -20.23 -9.04
N LEU A 293 -1.57 -18.97 -9.40
CA LEU A 293 -1.21 -18.58 -10.77
C LEU A 293 0.22 -18.98 -11.13
N LEU A 294 1.15 -18.98 -10.19
CA LEU A 294 2.50 -19.51 -10.40
C LEU A 294 2.58 -21.04 -10.24
N GLN A 295 1.53 -21.68 -9.74
CA GLN A 295 1.52 -23.10 -9.37
C GLN A 295 2.63 -23.43 -8.38
N LEU A 296 2.82 -22.57 -7.38
CA LEU A 296 3.85 -22.79 -6.37
C LEU A 296 3.59 -24.10 -5.62
N PRO A 297 4.62 -24.92 -5.40
CA PRO A 297 4.47 -26.14 -4.63
C PRO A 297 4.27 -25.82 -3.14
N ASN A 298 3.92 -26.83 -2.35
CA ASN A 298 3.71 -26.66 -0.90
C ASN A 298 5.01 -26.75 -0.09
N THR A 299 6.10 -27.23 -0.70
CA THR A 299 7.40 -27.39 -0.03
C THR A 299 8.56 -26.80 -0.83
N PHE A 300 9.52 -26.22 -0.12
CA PHE A 300 10.77 -25.70 -0.66
C PHE A 300 11.55 -26.78 -1.44
N GLN A 301 11.58 -28.01 -0.94
CA GLN A 301 12.29 -29.11 -1.57
C GLN A 301 11.66 -29.48 -2.92
N GLN A 302 10.33 -29.39 -3.04
CA GLN A 302 9.66 -29.55 -4.32
C GLN A 302 9.98 -28.39 -5.26
N LEU A 303 9.96 -27.14 -4.78
CA LEU A 303 10.33 -25.98 -5.59
C LEU A 303 11.75 -26.11 -6.13
N ALA A 304 12.72 -26.44 -5.28
CA ALA A 304 14.11 -26.62 -5.68
C ALA A 304 14.24 -27.69 -6.78
N ARG A 305 13.58 -28.85 -6.62
CA ARG A 305 13.56 -29.90 -7.66
C ARG A 305 12.94 -29.42 -8.98
N GLU A 306 11.83 -28.70 -8.93
CA GLU A 306 11.17 -28.15 -10.13
C GLU A 306 12.06 -27.12 -10.85
N GLN A 307 12.89 -26.38 -10.11
CA GLN A 307 13.90 -25.47 -10.66
C GLN A 307 15.21 -26.16 -11.06
N GLY A 308 15.30 -27.49 -10.93
CA GLY A 308 16.50 -28.27 -11.26
C GLY A 308 17.67 -28.07 -10.29
N VAL A 309 17.37 -27.72 -9.04
CA VAL A 309 18.34 -27.43 -7.98
C VAL A 309 18.37 -28.58 -6.98
N ASP A 310 19.52 -29.24 -6.87
CA ASP A 310 19.85 -30.13 -5.76
C ASP A 310 20.67 -29.35 -4.73
N VAL A 311 19.97 -28.82 -3.71
CA VAL A 311 20.58 -27.95 -2.69
C VAL A 311 21.68 -28.69 -1.92
N GLU A 312 21.42 -29.93 -1.50
CA GLU A 312 22.38 -30.72 -0.71
C GLU A 312 23.61 -31.08 -1.52
N ALA A 313 23.44 -31.52 -2.77
CA ALA A 313 24.56 -31.81 -3.65
C ALA A 313 25.36 -30.54 -3.99
N ASN A 314 24.68 -29.41 -4.22
CA ASN A 314 25.35 -28.13 -4.51
C ASN A 314 26.19 -27.63 -3.33
N ILE A 315 25.70 -27.78 -2.09
CA ILE A 315 26.48 -27.45 -0.89
C ILE A 315 27.68 -28.39 -0.76
N ARG A 316 27.45 -29.71 -0.90
CA ARG A 316 28.51 -30.72 -0.74
C ARG A 316 29.64 -30.57 -1.76
N ASN A 317 29.31 -30.14 -2.97
CA ASN A 317 30.25 -29.98 -4.08
C ASN A 317 30.74 -28.54 -4.27
N PHE A 318 30.47 -27.64 -3.32
CA PHE A 318 30.85 -26.22 -3.37
C PHE A 318 30.37 -25.46 -4.63
N VAL A 319 29.25 -25.91 -5.19
CA VAL A 319 28.54 -25.22 -6.28
C VAL A 319 27.76 -24.04 -5.71
N ALA A 320 27.14 -24.23 -4.54
CA ALA A 320 26.44 -23.17 -3.82
C ALA A 320 27.40 -22.02 -3.48
N GLN A 321 26.92 -20.77 -3.59
CA GLN A 321 27.70 -19.57 -3.26
C GLN A 321 26.99 -18.79 -2.15
N ARG A 322 27.66 -18.54 -1.03
CA ARG A 322 27.08 -17.97 0.20
C ARG A 322 27.62 -16.59 0.52
N ALA A 323 26.76 -15.78 1.14
CA ALA A 323 27.15 -14.60 1.89
C ALA A 323 26.33 -14.54 3.17
N ALA A 324 26.96 -14.21 4.29
CA ALA A 324 26.32 -14.07 5.59
C ALA A 324 26.71 -12.74 6.23
N PHE A 325 25.72 -12.08 6.85
CA PHE A 325 25.89 -10.72 7.39
C PHE A 325 25.05 -10.51 8.65
N GLN A 326 25.50 -9.59 9.50
CA GLN A 326 24.88 -9.33 10.81
C GLN A 326 23.52 -8.60 10.71
N ARG A 327 23.34 -7.74 9.70
CA ARG A 327 22.15 -6.89 9.56
C ARG A 327 21.56 -6.98 8.16
N SER A 328 20.24 -7.17 8.09
CA SER A 328 19.46 -7.18 6.85
C SER A 328 18.43 -6.05 6.85
N GLY A 329 17.98 -5.62 5.67
CA GLY A 329 16.89 -4.64 5.56
C GLY A 329 15.51 -5.16 5.97
N VAL A 330 15.33 -6.48 6.11
CA VAL A 330 14.05 -7.12 6.50
C VAL A 330 14.18 -8.06 7.71
N SER A 331 15.30 -8.76 7.88
CA SER A 331 15.53 -9.64 9.05
C SER A 331 15.98 -8.84 10.27
N GLN A 332 15.48 -9.23 11.44
CA GLN A 332 15.85 -8.62 12.73
C GLN A 332 17.19 -9.14 13.27
N ASN A 333 17.75 -10.21 12.68
CA ASN A 333 18.96 -10.91 13.11
C ASN A 333 19.93 -11.16 11.93
N ASN A 334 21.05 -11.85 12.17
CA ASN A 334 21.97 -12.27 11.11
C ASN A 334 21.22 -13.07 10.03
N ARG A 335 21.64 -12.94 8.78
CA ARG A 335 21.01 -13.63 7.64
C ARG A 335 22.08 -14.22 6.74
N LEU A 336 21.80 -15.41 6.20
CA LEU A 336 22.61 -16.04 5.17
C LEU A 336 21.82 -16.04 3.86
N ILE A 337 22.46 -15.69 2.76
CA ILE A 337 21.95 -15.92 1.40
C ILE A 337 22.81 -16.96 0.70
N GLU A 338 22.17 -17.81 -0.08
CA GLU A 338 22.79 -18.90 -0.81
C GLU A 338 22.27 -18.91 -2.25
N ARG A 339 23.19 -18.84 -3.21
CA ARG A 339 22.91 -18.94 -4.63
C ARG A 339 23.18 -20.34 -5.14
N HIS A 340 22.26 -20.85 -5.95
CA HIS A 340 22.46 -22.00 -6.81
C HIS A 340 22.25 -21.62 -8.28
N PRO A 341 22.99 -22.25 -9.21
CA PRO A 341 22.58 -22.29 -10.60
C PRO A 341 21.25 -23.05 -10.70
N SER A 342 20.34 -22.57 -11.55
CA SER A 342 19.04 -23.20 -11.79
C SER A 342 18.78 -23.37 -13.28
N ARG A 343 17.78 -24.19 -13.62
CA ARG A 343 17.38 -24.44 -15.02
C ARG A 343 17.17 -23.16 -15.83
N ASN A 344 16.59 -22.14 -15.21
CA ASN A 344 16.22 -20.88 -15.86
C ASN A 344 17.15 -19.72 -15.52
N GLY A 345 18.28 -19.95 -14.83
CA GLY A 345 19.24 -18.92 -14.45
C GLY A 345 19.73 -19.13 -13.03
N PHE A 346 19.07 -18.48 -12.08
CA PHE A 346 19.47 -18.51 -10.68
C PHE A 346 18.36 -19.01 -9.76
N PHE A 347 18.76 -19.45 -8.58
CA PHE A 347 17.91 -19.75 -7.45
C PHE A 347 18.63 -19.26 -6.19
N TRP A 348 18.14 -18.18 -5.60
CA TRP A 348 18.63 -17.65 -4.35
C TRP A 348 17.72 -18.08 -3.22
N THR A 349 18.26 -18.61 -2.14
CA THR A 349 17.53 -18.87 -0.90
C THR A 349 18.21 -18.17 0.26
N SER A 350 17.42 -17.67 1.21
CA SER A 350 17.91 -17.21 2.49
C SER A 350 17.67 -18.22 3.59
N TYR A 351 18.49 -18.11 4.64
CA TYR A 351 18.25 -18.68 5.94
C TYR A 351 18.11 -17.54 6.93
N ASP A 352 16.95 -17.46 7.58
CA ASP A 352 16.54 -16.41 8.49
C ASP A 352 16.45 -16.94 9.93
N PHE A 353 16.80 -16.10 10.90
CA PHE A 353 17.03 -16.50 12.27
C PHE A 353 16.20 -15.67 13.25
N SER A 354 15.67 -16.30 14.29
CA SER A 354 14.95 -15.63 15.38
C SER A 354 15.87 -15.04 16.46
N GLY A 355 17.18 -15.30 16.37
CA GLY A 355 18.19 -14.81 17.30
C GLY A 355 19.61 -14.85 16.71
N ASN A 356 20.58 -14.42 17.51
CA ASN A 356 22.02 -14.36 17.14
C ASN A 356 22.91 -15.14 18.14
N ARG A 357 22.36 -16.16 18.81
CA ARG A 357 23.06 -16.92 19.86
C ARG A 357 23.10 -18.40 19.53
N ASP A 358 24.01 -19.12 20.19
CA ASP A 358 24.17 -20.57 20.00
C ASP A 358 24.28 -20.93 18.52
N ARG A 359 23.58 -21.98 18.06
CA ARG A 359 23.55 -22.41 16.66
C ARG A 359 22.82 -21.43 15.72
N GLN A 360 22.25 -20.34 16.22
CA GLN A 360 21.68 -19.27 15.37
C GLN A 360 22.71 -18.18 15.01
N SER A 361 23.91 -18.21 15.60
CA SER A 361 25.00 -17.30 15.25
C SER A 361 25.80 -17.82 14.06
N LEU A 362 25.65 -17.20 12.89
CA LEU A 362 26.41 -17.54 11.68
C LEU A 362 27.93 -17.31 11.84
N PHE A 363 28.33 -16.44 12.76
CA PHE A 363 29.72 -16.13 13.07
C PHE A 363 30.38 -17.20 13.96
N SER A 364 29.59 -18.12 14.52
CA SER A 364 30.09 -19.28 15.26
C SER A 364 29.79 -20.59 14.53
N PHE A 365 28.69 -20.64 13.79
CA PHE A 365 28.23 -21.79 13.01
C PHE A 365 27.99 -21.39 11.55
N PRO A 366 29.04 -21.20 10.74
CA PRO A 366 28.91 -20.73 9.36
C PRO A 366 28.47 -21.83 8.37
N LEU A 367 28.41 -23.09 8.80
CA LEU A 367 28.05 -24.22 7.96
C LEU A 367 26.64 -24.69 8.29
N GLY A 368 26.01 -25.45 7.39
CA GLY A 368 24.63 -25.90 7.56
C GLY A 368 23.87 -25.96 6.22
N PRO A 369 22.55 -26.23 6.23
CA PRO A 369 21.70 -26.44 7.41
C PRO A 369 21.87 -27.83 8.06
N THR A 370 22.66 -28.73 7.48
CA THR A 370 22.94 -30.09 7.99
C THR A 370 24.40 -30.29 8.33
N GLY A 371 24.70 -31.23 9.24
CA GLY A 371 26.06 -31.60 9.63
C GLY A 371 26.44 -31.19 11.07
N PRO A 372 27.63 -31.57 11.56
CA PRO A 372 28.02 -31.40 12.96
C PRO A 372 28.09 -29.93 13.40
N ASN A 373 28.57 -29.05 12.50
CA ASN A 373 28.70 -27.60 12.71
C ASN A 373 27.55 -26.80 12.07
N ALA A 374 26.40 -27.43 11.88
CA ALA A 374 25.24 -26.80 11.27
C ALA A 374 24.65 -25.66 12.12
N PHE A 375 24.34 -24.54 11.47
CA PHE A 375 23.45 -23.52 11.98
C PHE A 375 22.01 -24.03 12.10
N HIS A 376 21.24 -23.39 12.96
CA HIS A 376 19.81 -23.60 13.13
C HIS A 376 19.07 -22.34 12.68
N HIS A 377 18.25 -22.44 11.64
CA HIS A 377 17.47 -21.34 11.08
C HIS A 377 15.98 -21.54 11.37
N ASP A 378 15.18 -20.49 11.26
CA ASP A 378 13.76 -20.47 11.63
C ASP A 378 12.83 -20.29 10.42
N GLY A 379 13.38 -19.85 9.28
CA GLY A 379 12.65 -19.72 8.02
C GLY A 379 13.58 -19.37 6.86
N GLY A 380 12.97 -19.18 5.69
CA GLY A 380 13.69 -18.76 4.49
C GLY A 380 12.79 -18.07 3.48
N GLU A 381 13.43 -17.32 2.60
CA GLU A 381 12.86 -16.70 1.42
C GLU A 381 13.65 -17.16 0.20
N THR A 382 12.96 -17.52 -0.88
CA THR A 382 13.58 -17.89 -2.14
C THR A 382 13.17 -16.91 -3.23
N ILE A 383 14.16 -16.47 -4.02
CA ILE A 383 13.99 -15.67 -5.22
C ILE A 383 14.61 -16.43 -6.39
N TYR A 384 13.84 -16.72 -7.42
CA TYR A 384 14.30 -17.52 -8.55
C TYR A 384 13.88 -16.92 -9.88
N SER A 385 14.68 -17.20 -10.92
CA SER A 385 14.40 -16.72 -12.27
C SER A 385 13.33 -17.58 -12.93
N LEU A 386 12.29 -16.94 -13.45
CA LEU A 386 11.29 -17.54 -14.32
C LEU A 386 11.85 -17.78 -15.73
N PRO A 387 11.25 -18.66 -16.54
CA PRO A 387 11.73 -18.95 -17.89
C PRO A 387 11.86 -17.70 -18.79
N ASN A 388 10.98 -16.70 -18.62
CA ASN A 388 11.05 -15.44 -19.37
C ASN A 388 12.10 -14.44 -18.86
N GLY A 389 12.78 -14.75 -17.76
CA GLY A 389 13.78 -13.89 -17.11
C GLY A 389 13.23 -12.95 -16.04
N PHE A 390 11.91 -12.94 -15.81
CA PHE A 390 11.34 -12.29 -14.62
C PHE A 390 11.65 -13.09 -13.34
N GLN A 391 11.21 -12.60 -12.19
CA GLN A 391 11.44 -13.22 -10.89
C GLN A 391 10.16 -13.70 -10.25
N ALA A 392 10.27 -14.79 -9.49
CA ALA A 392 9.24 -15.26 -8.58
C ALA A 392 9.81 -15.48 -7.18
N TYR A 393 8.90 -15.50 -6.20
CA TYR A 393 9.20 -15.40 -4.78
C TYR A 393 8.51 -16.53 -4.03
N TYR A 394 9.12 -16.96 -2.93
CA TYR A 394 8.60 -18.04 -2.10
C TYR A 394 9.07 -17.85 -0.66
N LEU A 395 8.18 -18.04 0.31
CA LEU A 395 8.51 -18.02 1.73
C LEU A 395 8.29 -19.42 2.32
N ASN A 396 9.13 -19.81 3.28
CA ASN A 396 8.99 -21.10 3.95
C ASN A 396 9.42 -21.11 5.42
N THR A 397 8.89 -22.08 6.16
CA THR A 397 9.40 -22.48 7.47
C THR A 397 10.79 -23.11 7.36
N ALA A 398 11.49 -23.30 8.47
CA ALA A 398 12.76 -24.04 8.50
C ALA A 398 12.67 -25.49 7.97
N LYS A 399 11.48 -26.10 7.99
CA LYS A 399 11.24 -27.44 7.43
C LYS A 399 10.99 -27.42 5.92
N GLY A 400 10.70 -26.25 5.36
CA GLY A 400 10.41 -26.05 3.96
C GLY A 400 8.92 -25.89 3.64
N ASP A 401 8.02 -25.93 4.62
CA ASP A 401 6.58 -25.71 4.38
C ASP A 401 6.33 -24.29 3.89
N ARG A 402 5.54 -24.11 2.83
CA ARG A 402 5.22 -22.78 2.26
C ARG A 402 4.52 -21.88 3.29
N LEU A 403 4.88 -20.60 3.27
CA LEU A 403 4.24 -19.55 4.04
C LEU A 403 3.64 -18.47 3.12
N ASP A 404 2.45 -18.01 3.46
CA ASP A 404 1.88 -16.82 2.80
C ASP A 404 2.50 -15.53 3.34
N LYS A 405 2.83 -15.54 4.65
CA LYS A 405 3.39 -14.41 5.39
C LYS A 405 4.51 -14.87 6.31
N GLY A 406 5.60 -14.11 6.30
CA GLY A 406 6.72 -14.28 7.23
C GLY A 406 6.35 -13.84 8.66
N PRO A 407 6.76 -14.57 9.71
CA PRO A 407 6.55 -14.15 11.09
C PRO A 407 7.28 -12.83 11.41
N THR A 408 6.56 -11.85 11.96
CA THR A 408 7.09 -10.50 12.27
C THR A 408 8.16 -10.46 13.37
N ALA A 409 8.31 -11.57 14.11
CA ALA A 409 9.42 -11.77 15.04
C ALA A 409 10.76 -12.06 14.34
N ILE A 410 10.72 -12.50 13.07
CA ILE A 410 11.91 -12.88 12.28
C ILE A 410 12.16 -11.83 11.19
N VAL A 411 11.16 -11.54 10.37
CA VAL A 411 11.25 -10.61 9.24
C VAL A 411 10.13 -9.58 9.25
N ARG A 412 10.42 -8.34 8.86
CA ARG A 412 9.44 -7.24 8.81
C ARG A 412 9.49 -6.48 7.49
N ASP A 413 8.32 -6.13 6.98
CA ASP A 413 8.16 -5.17 5.90
C ASP A 413 7.49 -3.89 6.44
N PRO A 414 8.26 -2.81 6.69
CA PRO A 414 7.70 -1.58 7.24
C PRO A 414 6.73 -0.87 6.28
N SER A 415 6.71 -1.23 5.00
CA SER A 415 5.75 -0.66 4.03
C SER A 415 4.33 -1.20 4.22
N ARG A 416 4.16 -2.38 4.83
CA ARG A 416 2.85 -3.04 5.02
C ARG A 416 2.20 -2.64 6.33
N LYS A 417 0.86 -2.62 6.38
CA LYS A 417 0.09 -2.23 7.58
C LYS A 417 0.37 -3.13 8.79
N ASP A 418 0.48 -4.44 8.57
CA ASP A 418 0.70 -5.46 9.61
C ASP A 418 2.18 -5.83 9.82
N PHE A 419 3.10 -5.10 9.18
CA PHE A 419 4.54 -5.34 9.16
C PHE A 419 4.98 -6.72 8.65
N SER A 420 4.07 -7.55 8.16
CA SER A 420 4.39 -8.87 7.66
C SER A 420 5.04 -8.79 6.28
N VAL A 421 6.08 -9.59 6.05
CA VAL A 421 6.56 -9.86 4.68
C VAL A 421 5.54 -10.78 4.03
N THR A 422 4.78 -10.28 3.06
CA THR A 422 3.78 -11.07 2.32
C THR A 422 4.43 -11.62 1.06
N ASN A 423 4.33 -12.94 0.82
CA ASN A 423 4.94 -13.58 -0.35
C ASN A 423 4.48 -12.89 -1.65
N GLY A 424 5.39 -12.70 -2.60
CA GLY A 424 5.14 -11.89 -3.80
C GLY A 424 5.33 -10.40 -3.54
N ILE A 425 4.27 -9.67 -3.17
CA ILE A 425 4.23 -8.19 -3.19
C ILE A 425 5.35 -7.50 -2.37
N SER A 426 5.66 -8.00 -1.18
CA SER A 426 6.76 -7.45 -0.36
C SER A 426 8.11 -7.65 -1.04
N CYS A 427 8.33 -8.85 -1.58
CA CYS A 427 9.56 -9.23 -2.27
C CYS A 427 9.74 -8.43 -3.57
N MET A 428 8.67 -8.25 -4.36
CA MET A 428 8.66 -7.41 -5.57
C MET A 428 9.03 -5.96 -5.28
N GLY A 429 8.59 -5.44 -4.13
CA GLY A 429 8.95 -4.09 -3.70
C GLY A 429 10.41 -3.94 -3.29
N CYS A 430 11.01 -4.98 -2.69
CA CYS A 430 12.41 -5.00 -2.27
C CYS A 430 13.37 -5.27 -3.43
N HIS A 431 12.98 -6.17 -4.34
CA HIS A 431 13.76 -6.64 -5.49
C HIS A 431 13.28 -6.00 -6.79
N ASP A 432 12.97 -4.70 -6.72
CA ASP A 432 12.32 -3.95 -7.80
C ASP A 432 13.13 -3.87 -9.10
N GLN A 433 14.45 -3.89 -8.96
CA GLN A 433 15.45 -3.83 -10.02
C GLN A 433 16.30 -5.10 -10.15
N GLY A 434 16.02 -6.13 -9.37
CA GLY A 434 16.76 -7.39 -9.42
C GLY A 434 17.27 -7.88 -8.06
N MET A 435 18.28 -8.74 -8.09
CA MET A 435 18.98 -9.17 -6.89
C MET A 435 19.70 -7.98 -6.25
N ARG A 436 19.61 -7.88 -4.92
CA ARG A 436 20.22 -6.80 -4.15
C ARG A 436 21.65 -7.17 -3.77
N LYS A 437 22.53 -6.17 -3.77
CA LYS A 437 23.90 -6.34 -3.27
C LYS A 437 23.89 -6.78 -1.80
N ALA A 438 24.81 -7.68 -1.47
CA ALA A 438 25.03 -8.17 -0.12
C ALA A 438 26.54 -8.32 0.09
N LYS A 439 27.02 -7.91 1.25
CA LYS A 439 28.42 -8.06 1.63
C LYS A 439 28.52 -9.23 2.61
N ASP A 440 29.47 -10.12 2.38
CA ASP A 440 29.78 -11.19 3.31
C ASP A 440 30.67 -10.69 4.44
N ASP A 441 30.37 -11.11 5.67
CA ASP A 441 31.14 -10.80 6.87
C ASP A 441 31.80 -12.07 7.47
N VAL A 442 31.54 -13.26 6.91
CA VAL A 442 31.95 -14.56 7.50
C VAL A 442 33.26 -15.09 6.92
N ARG A 443 33.49 -14.98 5.61
CA ARG A 443 34.67 -15.56 4.95
C ARG A 443 35.96 -15.08 5.58
N GLU A 444 36.15 -13.76 5.68
CA GLU A 444 37.37 -13.19 6.24
C GLU A 444 37.57 -13.63 7.69
N LEU A 445 36.53 -13.51 8.52
CA LEU A 445 36.56 -13.91 9.92
C LEU A 445 37.00 -15.37 10.10
N VAL A 446 36.48 -16.29 9.28
CA VAL A 446 36.78 -17.72 9.41
C VAL A 446 38.19 -18.05 8.91
N LEU A 447 38.66 -17.36 7.86
CA LEU A 447 39.95 -17.65 7.21
C LEU A 447 41.16 -16.93 7.85
N GLN A 448 40.96 -15.82 8.56
CA GLN A 448 42.03 -14.98 9.13
C GLN A 448 42.79 -15.64 10.32
N GLY A 449 42.44 -16.86 10.74
CA GLY A 449 43.10 -17.54 11.85
C GLY A 449 42.93 -19.06 11.91
N ARG A 450 43.20 -19.63 13.09
CA ARG A 450 43.03 -21.07 13.39
C ARG A 450 41.90 -21.34 14.40
N THR A 451 41.07 -20.33 14.70
CA THR A 451 39.93 -20.42 15.63
C THR A 451 38.93 -21.48 15.17
N PHE A 452 38.75 -21.62 13.85
CA PHE A 452 37.92 -22.65 13.26
C PHE A 452 38.73 -23.89 12.87
N PRO A 453 38.18 -25.11 13.07
CA PRO A 453 38.74 -26.36 12.55
C PRO A 453 39.05 -26.28 11.05
N LYS A 454 40.03 -27.05 10.58
CA LYS A 454 40.48 -26.99 9.18
C LYS A 454 39.36 -27.35 8.19
N ASP A 455 38.58 -28.38 8.49
CA ASP A 455 37.42 -28.78 7.67
C ASP A 455 36.38 -27.66 7.56
N VAL A 456 36.17 -26.88 8.62
CA VAL A 456 35.29 -25.71 8.58
C VAL A 456 35.85 -24.61 7.70
N ARG A 457 37.15 -24.31 7.82
CA ARG A 457 37.82 -23.30 7.00
C ARG A 457 37.81 -23.67 5.52
N ASP A 458 38.11 -24.92 5.20
CA ASP A 458 38.09 -25.43 3.82
C ASP A 458 36.67 -25.36 3.22
N ALA A 459 35.63 -25.71 4.00
CA ALA A 459 34.25 -25.62 3.56
C ALA A 459 33.78 -24.17 3.37
N VAL A 460 34.16 -23.25 4.27
CA VAL A 460 33.88 -21.82 4.10
C VAL A 460 34.61 -21.26 2.88
N GLU A 461 35.86 -21.64 2.65
CA GLU A 461 36.62 -21.21 1.47
C GLU A 461 35.93 -21.60 0.16
N GLY A 462 35.33 -22.81 0.11
CA GLY A 462 34.60 -23.31 -1.06
C GLY A 462 33.19 -22.72 -1.23
N LEU A 463 32.46 -22.49 -0.14
CA LEU A 463 31.06 -22.01 -0.20
C LEU A 463 30.92 -20.50 -0.25
N TYR A 464 31.80 -19.75 0.40
CA TYR A 464 31.71 -18.29 0.51
C TYR A 464 32.70 -17.68 -0.46
N PRO A 465 32.33 -17.31 -1.69
CA PRO A 465 33.30 -16.75 -2.63
C PRO A 465 33.88 -15.41 -2.15
N PRO A 466 35.04 -14.98 -2.70
CA PRO A 466 35.49 -13.60 -2.58
C PRO A 466 34.42 -12.58 -3.02
N HIS A 467 34.46 -11.37 -2.45
CA HIS A 467 33.43 -10.35 -2.64
C HIS A 467 33.22 -9.96 -4.11
N ASP A 468 34.31 -9.81 -4.88
CA ASP A 468 34.27 -9.50 -6.31
C ASP A 468 33.52 -10.56 -7.12
N LYS A 469 33.72 -11.85 -6.79
CA LYS A 469 32.98 -12.95 -7.41
C LYS A 469 31.50 -12.95 -6.99
N MET A 470 31.19 -12.68 -5.72
CA MET A 470 29.80 -12.58 -5.26
C MET A 470 29.06 -11.42 -5.93
N ASP A 471 29.70 -10.24 -5.97
CA ASP A 471 29.16 -9.04 -6.62
C ASP A 471 28.87 -9.29 -8.09
N ALA A 472 29.79 -9.93 -8.83
CA ALA A 472 29.58 -10.28 -10.23
C ALA A 472 28.37 -11.20 -10.43
N LEU A 473 28.18 -12.21 -9.57
CA LEU A 473 27.01 -13.11 -9.65
C LEU A 473 25.70 -12.37 -9.40
N ILE A 474 25.67 -11.48 -8.40
CA ILE A 474 24.48 -10.66 -8.09
C ILE A 474 24.18 -9.71 -9.25
N GLU A 475 25.21 -9.06 -9.81
CA GLU A 475 25.07 -8.11 -10.92
C GLU A 475 24.58 -8.79 -12.20
N ASP A 476 25.09 -9.99 -12.53
CA ASP A 476 24.63 -10.77 -13.67
C ASP A 476 23.15 -11.18 -13.53
N ASP A 477 22.75 -11.62 -12.34
CA ASP A 477 21.37 -12.01 -12.04
C ASP A 477 20.40 -10.80 -12.06
N ALA A 478 20.84 -9.64 -11.54
CA ALA A 478 20.10 -8.39 -11.62
C ALA A 478 19.97 -7.91 -13.08
N LYS A 479 21.05 -8.00 -13.87
CA LYS A 479 21.05 -7.66 -15.29
C LYS A 479 20.09 -8.53 -16.08
N ARG A 480 20.04 -9.84 -15.81
CA ARG A 480 19.10 -10.78 -16.45
C ARG A 480 17.65 -10.31 -16.30
N PHE A 481 17.27 -9.90 -15.09
CA PHE A 481 15.94 -9.39 -14.79
C PHE A 481 15.67 -8.05 -15.50
N ALA A 482 16.60 -7.10 -15.40
CA ALA A 482 16.48 -5.80 -16.05
C ALA A 482 16.37 -5.90 -17.59
N ASP A 483 17.11 -6.83 -18.21
CA ASP A 483 17.03 -7.07 -19.65
C ASP A 483 15.68 -7.71 -20.04
N ALA A 484 15.11 -8.59 -19.21
CA ALA A 484 13.75 -9.10 -19.42
C ALA A 484 12.69 -7.99 -19.34
N MET A 485 12.82 -7.08 -18.37
CA MET A 485 11.97 -5.89 -18.27
C MET A 485 12.06 -5.01 -19.52
N LYS A 486 13.27 -4.74 -20.02
CA LYS A 486 13.46 -3.96 -21.26
C LYS A 486 12.82 -4.63 -22.48
N ARG A 487 12.93 -5.96 -22.60
CA ARG A 487 12.24 -6.73 -23.66
C ARG A 487 10.72 -6.63 -23.58
N ALA A 488 10.16 -6.45 -22.38
CA ALA A 488 8.73 -6.19 -22.17
C ALA A 488 8.32 -4.75 -22.52
N GLY A 489 9.27 -3.88 -22.90
CA GLY A 489 9.03 -2.46 -23.13
C GLY A 489 8.94 -1.63 -21.84
N LEU A 490 9.46 -2.17 -20.73
CA LEU A 490 9.47 -1.48 -19.44
C LEU A 490 10.74 -0.65 -19.27
N ASP A 491 10.63 0.40 -18.47
CA ASP A 491 11.77 1.11 -17.89
C ASP A 491 12.05 0.55 -16.48
N PRO A 492 13.15 -0.18 -16.26
CA PRO A 492 13.49 -0.74 -14.94
C PRO A 492 13.71 0.30 -13.84
N ALA A 493 14.00 1.55 -14.19
CA ALA A 493 14.19 2.62 -13.23
C ALA A 493 12.90 3.39 -12.91
N LEU A 494 11.81 3.13 -13.65
CA LEU A 494 10.55 3.86 -13.48
C LEU A 494 9.93 3.58 -12.11
N LYS A 495 9.67 4.67 -11.37
CA LYS A 495 9.04 4.67 -10.05
C LYS A 495 8.04 5.82 -9.96
N LEU A 496 6.96 5.63 -9.21
CA LEU A 496 6.08 6.72 -8.82
C LEU A 496 6.50 7.18 -7.43
N ASN A 497 7.07 8.39 -7.33
CA ASN A 497 7.44 8.97 -6.03
C ASN A 497 8.34 8.05 -5.19
N GLY A 498 9.34 7.43 -5.82
CA GLY A 498 10.27 6.49 -5.19
C GLY A 498 9.72 5.09 -4.92
N ILE A 499 8.46 4.83 -5.32
CA ILE A 499 7.78 3.55 -5.15
C ILE A 499 7.83 2.78 -6.47
N GLU A 500 8.17 1.50 -6.36
CA GLU A 500 8.18 0.55 -7.47
C GLU A 500 6.80 0.39 -8.12
N MET A 501 6.75 0.14 -9.43
CA MET A 501 5.52 0.20 -10.25
C MET A 501 4.39 -0.77 -9.84
N ILE A 502 4.69 -2.00 -9.42
CA ILE A 502 3.69 -2.97 -8.93
C ILE A 502 3.10 -2.48 -7.60
N ASN A 503 3.94 -2.07 -6.66
CA ASN A 503 3.53 -1.53 -5.37
C ASN A 503 2.78 -0.21 -5.50
N ALA A 504 3.17 0.66 -6.44
CA ALA A 504 2.47 1.91 -6.72
C ALA A 504 1.05 1.65 -7.22
N LEU A 505 0.88 0.68 -8.13
CA LEU A 505 -0.43 0.29 -8.66
C LEU A 505 -1.27 -0.45 -7.62
N ALA A 506 -0.69 -1.40 -6.87
CA ALA A 506 -1.36 -2.10 -5.77
C ALA A 506 -1.82 -1.10 -4.68
N LYS A 507 -0.97 -0.13 -4.35
CA LYS A 507 -1.33 0.94 -3.41
C LYS A 507 -2.48 1.80 -3.93
N ARG A 508 -2.48 2.15 -5.23
CA ARG A 508 -3.56 2.93 -5.82
C ARG A 508 -4.91 2.25 -5.66
N TYR A 509 -4.94 0.92 -5.71
CA TYR A 509 -6.12 0.12 -5.39
C TYR A 509 -6.47 0.15 -3.91
N GLU A 510 -5.48 -0.06 -3.02
CA GLU A 510 -5.68 -0.11 -1.57
C GLU A 510 -6.16 1.23 -0.97
N ASP A 511 -5.86 2.34 -1.63
CA ASP A 511 -6.27 3.69 -1.21
C ASP A 511 -7.80 3.81 -1.07
N ASP A 512 -8.22 4.69 -0.14
CA ASP A 512 -9.61 4.98 0.15
C ASP A 512 -10.28 5.68 -1.05
N LEU A 513 -11.59 5.49 -1.21
CA LEU A 513 -12.35 6.06 -2.32
C LEU A 513 -13.12 7.30 -1.88
N ASP A 514 -13.10 8.35 -2.70
CA ASP A 514 -14.14 9.37 -2.67
C ASP A 514 -15.30 9.02 -3.62
N LEU A 515 -16.33 9.85 -3.60
CA LEU A 515 -17.47 9.75 -4.51
C LEU A 515 -17.06 9.72 -5.99
N THR A 516 -16.04 10.50 -6.38
CA THR A 516 -15.61 10.63 -7.78
C THR A 516 -15.02 9.31 -8.27
N LEU A 517 -14.10 8.71 -7.50
CA LEU A 517 -13.53 7.41 -7.82
C LEU A 517 -14.57 6.29 -7.73
N ALA A 518 -15.42 6.29 -6.70
CA ALA A 518 -16.48 5.28 -6.57
C ALA A 518 -17.46 5.31 -7.77
N ALA A 519 -17.83 6.50 -8.24
CA ALA A 519 -18.62 6.67 -9.46
C ALA A 519 -17.89 6.15 -10.69
N ALA A 520 -16.62 6.53 -10.89
CA ALA A 520 -15.83 6.07 -12.03
C ALA A 520 -15.63 4.54 -12.04
N GLU A 521 -15.51 3.90 -10.89
CA GLU A 521 -15.44 2.44 -10.75
C GLU A 521 -16.76 1.73 -11.08
N LEU A 522 -17.89 2.43 -10.99
CA LEU A 522 -19.21 2.01 -11.47
C LEU A 522 -19.44 2.38 -12.94
N GLY A 523 -18.50 3.08 -13.59
CA GLY A 523 -18.65 3.58 -14.95
C GLY A 523 -19.57 4.80 -15.07
N LEU A 524 -19.74 5.57 -13.98
CA LEU A 524 -20.55 6.77 -13.90
C LEU A 524 -19.68 8.03 -13.72
N LYS A 525 -20.19 9.15 -14.21
CA LYS A 525 -19.76 10.48 -13.74
C LYS A 525 -20.33 10.73 -12.35
N LYS A 526 -19.70 11.64 -11.61
CA LYS A 526 -20.17 12.07 -10.27
C LYS A 526 -21.62 12.59 -10.28
N SER A 527 -22.03 13.30 -11.34
CA SER A 527 -23.41 13.80 -11.48
C SER A 527 -24.42 12.66 -11.62
N GLU A 528 -24.11 11.67 -12.47
CA GLU A 528 -24.97 10.51 -12.73
C GLU A 528 -25.12 9.64 -11.46
N PHE A 529 -24.01 9.44 -10.72
CA PHE A 529 -24.07 8.78 -9.41
C PHE A 529 -25.04 9.50 -8.46
N ASN A 530 -24.96 10.83 -8.38
CA ASN A 530 -25.82 11.63 -7.49
C ASN A 530 -27.30 11.58 -7.88
N GLU A 531 -27.61 11.52 -9.17
CA GLU A 531 -28.96 11.38 -9.69
C GLU A 531 -29.58 10.03 -9.30
N GLY A 532 -28.80 8.94 -9.36
CA GLY A 532 -29.25 7.58 -9.02
C GLY A 532 -29.41 7.26 -7.53
N VAL A 533 -28.91 8.12 -6.62
CA VAL A 533 -28.94 7.85 -5.16
C VAL A 533 -30.34 7.59 -4.60
N ALA A 534 -31.38 8.18 -5.22
CA ALA A 534 -32.76 8.01 -4.78
C ALA A 534 -33.23 6.55 -4.86
N ASP A 535 -32.74 5.81 -5.85
CA ASP A 535 -33.16 4.44 -6.19
C ASP A 535 -32.40 3.37 -5.39
N VAL A 536 -31.32 3.77 -4.71
CA VAL A 536 -30.50 2.87 -3.89
C VAL A 536 -31.30 2.26 -2.74
N GLU A 537 -31.19 0.94 -2.58
CA GLU A 537 -31.81 0.21 -1.48
C GLU A 537 -31.41 0.79 -0.11
N GLN A 538 -32.37 0.80 0.83
CA GLN A 538 -32.18 1.41 2.16
C GLN A 538 -30.94 0.93 2.91
N LYS A 539 -30.55 -0.34 2.73
CA LYS A 539 -29.36 -0.92 3.37
C LYS A 539 -28.03 -0.34 2.87
N PHE A 540 -27.99 0.23 1.66
CA PHE A 540 -26.80 0.82 1.06
C PHE A 540 -26.75 2.35 1.15
N LYS A 541 -27.85 3.01 1.50
CA LYS A 541 -27.89 4.47 1.73
C LYS A 541 -26.81 4.97 2.70
N PRO A 542 -26.44 4.24 3.79
CA PRO A 542 -25.32 4.66 4.64
C PRO A 542 -23.99 4.76 3.90
N LEU A 543 -23.67 3.83 2.99
CA LEU A 543 -22.45 3.88 2.19
C LEU A 543 -22.46 5.09 1.25
N VAL A 544 -23.57 5.29 0.53
CA VAL A 544 -23.75 6.41 -0.39
C VAL A 544 -23.59 7.74 0.34
N ARG A 545 -24.19 7.86 1.53
CA ARG A 545 -24.05 9.04 2.38
C ARG A 545 -22.60 9.27 2.81
N ARG A 546 -21.86 8.22 3.15
CA ARG A 546 -20.44 8.34 3.50
C ARG A 546 -19.59 8.81 2.33
N LEU A 547 -19.79 8.27 1.13
CA LEU A 547 -19.08 8.72 -0.08
C LEU A 547 -19.36 10.20 -0.39
N ALA A 548 -20.60 10.66 -0.18
CA ALA A 548 -20.96 12.07 -0.36
C ALA A 548 -20.26 13.01 0.63
N GLN A 549 -19.86 12.52 1.80
CA GLN A 549 -19.36 13.32 2.92
C GLN A 549 -17.88 13.09 3.26
N GLY A 550 -17.22 12.16 2.59
CA GLY A 550 -15.79 11.88 2.80
C GLY A 550 -15.29 10.67 2.03
N ALA A 551 -14.10 10.20 2.42
CA ALA A 551 -13.51 8.99 1.87
C ALA A 551 -14.04 7.73 2.58
N VAL A 552 -14.13 6.63 1.84
CA VAL A 552 -14.55 5.32 2.34
C VAL A 552 -13.43 4.31 2.13
N PRO A 553 -13.10 3.50 3.16
CA PRO A 553 -12.15 2.39 3.01
C PRO A 553 -12.54 1.42 1.88
N ARG A 554 -11.53 0.98 1.13
CA ARG A 554 -11.66 0.09 -0.03
C ARG A 554 -12.51 -1.16 0.23
N ASP A 555 -12.25 -1.83 1.34
CA ASP A 555 -12.93 -3.07 1.75
C ASP A 555 -14.44 -2.86 1.99
N GLN A 556 -14.84 -1.74 2.56
CA GLN A 556 -16.24 -1.40 2.80
C GLN A 556 -17.01 -1.14 1.50
N PHE A 557 -16.36 -0.47 0.54
CA PHE A 557 -16.95 -0.26 -0.79
C PHE A 557 -17.11 -1.58 -1.55
N GLU A 558 -16.07 -2.44 -1.56
CA GLU A 558 -16.11 -3.74 -2.25
C GLU A 558 -17.24 -4.66 -1.75
N VAL A 559 -17.44 -4.75 -0.44
CA VAL A 559 -18.51 -5.59 0.16
C VAL A 559 -19.90 -5.16 -0.33
N SER A 560 -20.08 -3.87 -0.62
CA SER A 560 -21.36 -3.31 -1.04
C SER A 560 -21.49 -3.21 -2.56
N PHE A 561 -20.39 -3.31 -3.32
CA PHE A 561 -20.37 -3.06 -4.77
C PHE A 561 -21.43 -3.87 -5.52
N ARG A 562 -21.51 -5.18 -5.27
CA ARG A 562 -22.46 -6.06 -5.97
C ARG A 562 -23.92 -5.69 -5.73
N GLY A 563 -24.24 -5.06 -4.60
CA GLY A 563 -25.59 -4.63 -4.31
C GLY A 563 -25.90 -3.21 -4.78
N VAL A 564 -24.89 -2.32 -4.76
CA VAL A 564 -25.05 -0.92 -5.19
C VAL A 564 -25.00 -0.77 -6.71
N ALA A 565 -24.24 -1.61 -7.42
CA ALA A 565 -24.09 -1.47 -8.87
C ALA A 565 -25.41 -1.57 -9.63
N PRO A 566 -26.30 -2.54 -9.39
CA PRO A 566 -27.60 -2.61 -10.08
C PRO A 566 -28.57 -1.48 -9.70
N ASP A 567 -28.40 -0.89 -8.52
CA ASP A 567 -29.25 0.21 -8.05
C ASP A 567 -28.88 1.54 -8.74
N LEU A 568 -27.60 1.71 -9.09
CA LEU A 568 -27.06 2.96 -9.65
C LEU A 568 -26.81 2.91 -11.16
N THR A 569 -26.83 1.72 -11.77
CA THR A 569 -26.41 1.51 -13.15
C THR A 569 -27.25 0.44 -13.85
N ASP A 570 -27.25 0.44 -15.17
CA ASP A 570 -27.79 -0.65 -16.00
C ASP A 570 -26.84 -1.86 -16.11
N LEU A 571 -25.79 -1.92 -15.27
CA LEU A 571 -24.85 -3.04 -15.29
C LEU A 571 -25.51 -4.30 -14.72
N LYS A 572 -25.27 -5.41 -15.41
CA LYS A 572 -25.72 -6.73 -15.02
C LYS A 572 -24.63 -7.48 -14.26
N LEU A 573 -25.00 -8.01 -13.10
CA LEU A 573 -24.14 -8.91 -12.36
C LEU A 573 -23.93 -10.22 -13.11
N VAL A 574 -22.67 -10.62 -13.25
CA VAL A 574 -22.26 -11.88 -13.88
C VAL A 574 -21.93 -12.90 -12.80
N SER A 575 -22.65 -14.03 -12.81
CA SER A 575 -22.35 -15.15 -11.93
C SER A 575 -21.19 -15.98 -12.49
N ILE A 576 -20.10 -16.13 -11.72
CA ILE A 576 -18.96 -16.96 -12.09
C ILE A 576 -19.21 -18.39 -11.60
N ARG A 577 -19.42 -19.33 -12.53
CA ARG A 577 -19.59 -20.76 -12.22
C ARG A 577 -18.23 -21.37 -11.85
N ASN A 578 -18.22 -22.36 -10.97
CA ASN A 578 -17.00 -23.03 -10.45
C ASN A 578 -16.05 -22.15 -9.64
N ALA A 579 -16.56 -21.15 -8.92
CA ALA A 579 -15.86 -20.68 -7.73
C ALA A 579 -15.76 -21.88 -6.76
N ARG A 580 -14.72 -22.72 -6.89
CA ARG A 580 -14.19 -23.38 -5.70
C ARG A 580 -14.03 -22.24 -4.71
N PRO A 581 -14.47 -22.37 -3.46
CA PRO A 581 -13.97 -21.48 -2.45
C PRO A 581 -12.46 -21.75 -2.42
N VAL A 582 -11.69 -20.99 -3.21
CA VAL A 582 -10.47 -20.40 -2.69
C VAL A 582 -10.94 -19.92 -1.34
N GLN A 583 -10.48 -20.57 -0.26
CA GLN A 583 -10.87 -20.19 1.09
C GLN A 583 -10.93 -18.68 1.06
N PRO A 584 -12.11 -18.06 1.29
CA PRO A 584 -12.25 -16.63 1.08
C PRO A 584 -11.04 -16.05 1.77
N VAL A 585 -10.17 -15.33 1.01
CA VAL A 585 -9.03 -14.59 1.60
C VAL A 585 -9.63 -14.02 2.86
N PRO A 586 -9.23 -14.48 4.07
CA PRO A 586 -10.11 -14.44 5.21
C PRO A 586 -10.81 -13.12 5.19
N GLN A 587 -12.10 -13.12 4.84
CA GLN A 587 -12.96 -11.99 5.07
C GLN A 587 -13.15 -12.00 6.58
N GLN A 588 -12.05 -11.79 7.31
CA GLN A 588 -12.07 -10.69 8.22
C GLN A 588 -12.52 -9.53 7.35
N VAL A 589 -13.84 -9.31 7.37
CA VAL A 589 -14.34 -7.99 7.76
C VAL A 589 -13.44 -7.60 8.93
N ARG A 590 -12.24 -7.08 8.62
CA ARG A 590 -11.52 -6.26 9.57
C ARG A 590 -12.49 -5.11 9.66
N ASN A 591 -13.25 -5.09 10.76
CA ASN A 591 -13.91 -3.87 11.19
C ASN A 591 -12.90 -2.76 10.86
N SER A 592 -13.20 -1.90 9.88
CA SER A 592 -12.22 -0.88 9.48
C SER A 592 -11.76 -0.21 10.76
N ASP A 593 -10.46 -0.02 10.98
CA ASP A 593 -9.99 0.68 12.18
C ASP A 593 -10.52 2.13 12.26
N ASP A 594 -11.27 2.59 11.26
CA ASP A 594 -11.83 3.93 11.16
C ASP A 594 -13.25 4.04 11.75
N LEU A 595 -13.44 5.16 12.46
CA LEU A 595 -14.74 5.63 12.92
C LEU A 595 -15.54 6.17 11.74
N SER A 596 -16.83 5.85 11.68
CA SER A 596 -17.76 6.44 10.70
C SER A 596 -18.60 7.52 11.35
N LEU A 597 -18.72 8.67 10.67
CA LEU A 597 -19.64 9.76 11.00
C LEU A 597 -20.32 10.22 9.71
N THR A 598 -21.65 10.33 9.74
CA THR A 598 -22.45 10.90 8.64
C THR A 598 -23.57 11.76 9.20
N SER A 599 -24.07 12.71 8.41
CA SER A 599 -25.34 13.39 8.66
C SER A 599 -26.43 12.89 7.71
N ASP A 600 -27.70 13.21 7.99
CA ASP A 600 -28.82 12.83 7.15
C ASP A 600 -28.87 13.60 5.82
N ARG A 601 -28.24 14.79 5.76
CA ARG A 601 -28.16 15.67 4.58
C ARG A 601 -26.81 16.38 4.49
N ASP A 602 -26.42 16.78 3.29
CA ASP A 602 -25.15 17.51 3.05
C ASP A 602 -25.30 19.02 3.26
N SER A 603 -26.54 19.52 3.18
CA SER A 603 -26.85 20.93 3.42
C SER A 603 -28.15 21.10 4.17
N TYR A 604 -28.19 22.13 5.01
CA TYR A 604 -29.30 22.47 5.88
C TYR A 604 -29.71 23.94 5.69
N ARG A 605 -30.98 24.23 5.97
CA ARG A 605 -31.47 25.60 6.14
C ARG A 605 -31.40 26.02 7.60
N LEU A 606 -31.41 27.31 7.86
CA LEU A 606 -31.60 27.83 9.21
C LEU A 606 -32.84 27.22 9.88
N GLY A 607 -32.65 26.72 11.10
CA GLY A 607 -33.68 26.07 11.90
C GLY A 607 -33.87 24.57 11.63
N ASP A 608 -33.23 24.01 10.60
CA ASP A 608 -33.26 22.56 10.35
C ASP A 608 -32.62 21.80 11.52
N THR A 609 -33.10 20.58 11.75
CA THR A 609 -32.66 19.68 12.83
C THR A 609 -31.85 18.53 12.23
N PRO A 610 -30.51 18.61 12.19
CA PRO A 610 -29.69 17.56 11.60
C PRO A 610 -29.68 16.31 12.48
N VAL A 611 -29.54 15.14 11.84
CA VAL A 611 -29.34 13.85 12.51
C VAL A 611 -28.00 13.27 12.07
N PHE A 612 -27.13 13.03 13.04
CA PHE A 612 -25.84 12.39 12.85
C PHE A 612 -25.92 10.90 13.16
N THR A 613 -25.27 10.09 12.35
CA THR A 613 -25.11 8.65 12.58
C THR A 613 -23.63 8.33 12.75
N ILE A 614 -23.29 7.65 13.84
CA ILE A 614 -21.93 7.28 14.21
C ILE A 614 -21.84 5.75 14.32
N VAL A 615 -20.80 5.17 13.73
CA VAL A 615 -20.49 3.73 13.85
C VAL A 615 -19.02 3.58 14.20
N SER A 616 -18.73 3.02 15.38
CA SER A 616 -17.37 2.76 15.84
C SER A 616 -16.95 1.32 15.58
N PRO A 617 -15.69 1.05 15.20
CA PRO A 617 -15.20 -0.31 15.04
C PRO A 617 -14.87 -1.01 16.37
N ARG A 618 -14.88 -0.27 17.47
CA ARG A 618 -14.63 -0.78 18.83
C ARG A 618 -15.52 -0.10 19.86
N ASP A 619 -15.71 -0.75 21.00
CA ASP A 619 -16.34 -0.13 22.16
C ASP A 619 -15.54 1.12 22.55
N CYS A 620 -16.23 2.26 22.73
CA CYS A 620 -15.58 3.55 22.92
C CYS A 620 -16.46 4.51 23.73
N PHE A 621 -15.85 5.58 24.24
CA PHE A 621 -16.56 6.77 24.72
C PHE A 621 -16.51 7.83 23.61
N LEU A 622 -17.68 8.27 23.16
CA LEU A 622 -17.86 9.20 22.05
C LEU A 622 -17.86 10.65 22.53
N THR A 623 -17.05 11.49 21.89
CA THR A 623 -17.20 12.94 21.95
C THR A 623 -17.63 13.42 20.57
N LEU A 624 -18.82 14.02 20.48
CA LEU A 624 -19.33 14.64 19.26
C LEU A 624 -19.28 16.15 19.44
N THR A 625 -18.61 16.85 18.53
CA THR A 625 -18.38 18.29 18.59
C THR A 625 -18.77 18.93 17.26
N ASP A 626 -19.56 19.99 17.32
CA ASP A 626 -19.83 20.88 16.20
C ASP A 626 -18.82 22.03 16.21
N ILE A 627 -18.33 22.47 15.04
CA ILE A 627 -17.31 23.52 14.93
C ILE A 627 -17.73 24.48 13.83
N ASP A 628 -17.88 25.75 14.20
CA ASP A 628 -18.32 26.81 13.29
C ASP A 628 -17.22 27.30 12.35
N GLU A 629 -17.57 28.21 11.43
CA GLU A 629 -16.61 28.82 10.49
C GLU A 629 -15.47 29.60 11.16
N ARG A 630 -15.61 29.96 12.44
CA ARG A 630 -14.60 30.67 13.22
C ARG A 630 -13.67 29.70 13.95
N GLY A 631 -13.95 28.39 13.90
CA GLY A 631 -13.21 27.37 14.63
C GLY A 631 -13.62 27.26 16.11
N GLU A 632 -14.77 27.81 16.49
CA GLU A 632 -15.33 27.67 17.84
C GLU A 632 -16.14 26.37 17.93
N GLY A 633 -15.73 25.49 18.84
CA GLY A 633 -16.37 24.19 19.03
C GLY A 633 -17.49 24.23 20.07
N THR A 634 -18.54 23.43 19.86
CA THR A 634 -19.58 23.12 20.85
C THR A 634 -19.72 21.62 20.98
N VAL A 635 -19.41 21.07 22.17
CA VAL A 635 -19.58 19.63 22.41
C VAL A 635 -21.06 19.31 22.49
N LEU A 636 -21.53 18.55 21.50
CA LEU A 636 -22.87 18.04 21.36
C LEU A 636 -23.11 16.80 22.25
N LEU A 637 -22.11 15.93 22.38
CA LEU A 637 -22.14 14.75 23.24
C LEU A 637 -20.75 14.53 23.88
N PRO A 638 -20.62 14.29 25.19
CA PRO A 638 -21.68 14.34 26.21
C PRO A 638 -22.16 15.78 26.48
N ASN A 639 -23.42 15.91 26.92
CA ASN A 639 -24.02 17.19 27.31
C ASN A 639 -24.82 17.05 28.61
N ALA A 640 -25.37 18.14 29.14
CA ALA A 640 -26.09 18.14 30.42
C ALA A 640 -27.33 17.23 30.44
N PHE A 641 -27.94 16.98 29.28
CA PHE A 641 -29.14 16.15 29.09
C PHE A 641 -28.80 14.69 28.75
N GLN A 642 -27.67 14.45 28.09
CA GLN A 642 -27.17 13.13 27.70
C GLN A 642 -25.69 13.02 28.07
N ARG A 643 -25.44 12.53 29.29
CA ARG A 643 -24.07 12.38 29.84
C ARG A 643 -23.41 11.06 29.50
N ASP A 644 -24.21 10.01 29.27
CA ASP A 644 -23.69 8.73 28.82
C ASP A 644 -23.31 8.82 27.35
N ASN A 645 -22.02 8.61 27.09
CA ASN A 645 -21.43 8.67 25.77
C ASN A 645 -20.74 7.36 25.38
N PHE A 646 -20.95 6.28 26.12
CA PHE A 646 -20.41 4.98 25.74
C PHE A 646 -21.20 4.39 24.56
N ILE A 647 -20.51 3.98 23.52
CA ILE A 647 -21.09 3.33 22.33
C ILE A 647 -20.40 1.99 22.06
N ARG A 648 -21.16 1.03 21.54
CA ARG A 648 -20.68 -0.33 21.24
C ARG A 648 -20.13 -0.44 19.83
N ALA A 649 -19.14 -1.31 19.65
CA ALA A 649 -18.58 -1.65 18.36
C ALA A 649 -19.68 -2.11 17.38
N GLY A 650 -19.66 -1.59 16.16
CA GLY A 650 -20.54 -1.99 15.06
C GLY A 650 -22.02 -1.60 15.21
N VAL A 651 -22.42 -0.97 16.32
CA VAL A 651 -23.81 -0.54 16.54
C VAL A 651 -23.97 0.91 16.12
N PRO A 652 -24.81 1.23 15.12
CA PRO A 652 -25.07 2.62 14.74
C PRO A 652 -25.76 3.39 15.87
N VAL A 653 -25.23 4.59 16.17
CA VAL A 653 -25.78 5.52 17.15
C VAL A 653 -26.23 6.79 16.44
N GLN A 654 -27.47 7.22 16.70
CA GLN A 654 -28.02 8.47 16.18
C GLN A 654 -27.95 9.59 17.21
N PHE A 655 -27.56 10.79 16.77
CA PHE A 655 -27.57 12.01 17.56
C PHE A 655 -28.21 13.18 16.77
N PRO A 656 -29.21 13.89 17.33
CA PRO A 656 -29.94 13.56 18.54
C PRO A 656 -30.66 12.21 18.41
N GLY A 657 -30.73 11.45 19.51
CA GLY A 657 -31.44 10.17 19.53
C GLY A 657 -32.96 10.35 19.41
N THR A 658 -33.67 9.28 19.04
CA THR A 658 -35.15 9.28 19.00
C THR A 658 -35.72 9.63 20.37
N GLY A 659 -36.47 10.73 20.47
CA GLY A 659 -37.06 11.19 21.73
C GLY A 659 -36.10 11.97 22.65
N ALA A 660 -34.98 12.49 22.12
CA ALA A 660 -34.09 13.35 22.89
C ALA A 660 -34.84 14.52 23.56
N PRO A 661 -34.53 14.86 24.82
CA PRO A 661 -35.23 15.90 25.58
C PRO A 661 -34.86 17.33 25.13
N PHE A 662 -34.14 17.45 24.02
CA PHE A 662 -33.71 18.71 23.41
C PHE A 662 -33.85 18.62 21.89
N GLN A 663 -33.95 19.76 21.22
CA GLN A 663 -33.88 19.86 19.77
C GLN A 663 -32.61 20.61 19.38
N PHE A 664 -31.75 19.97 18.61
CA PHE A 664 -30.58 20.60 18.02
C PHE A 664 -30.98 21.22 16.67
N ARG A 665 -30.63 22.50 16.44
CA ARG A 665 -31.01 23.27 15.25
C ARG A 665 -29.84 24.05 14.70
N MET A 666 -29.73 24.10 13.37
CA MET A 666 -28.76 24.96 12.69
C MET A 666 -29.14 26.43 12.88
N LYS A 667 -28.25 27.22 13.49
CA LYS A 667 -28.54 28.60 13.90
C LYS A 667 -27.87 29.65 13.02
N ASP A 668 -26.63 29.38 12.61
CA ASP A 668 -25.80 30.33 11.90
C ASP A 668 -25.60 29.87 10.46
N LYS A 669 -25.55 30.83 9.53
CA LYS A 669 -25.25 30.54 8.13
C LYS A 669 -23.75 30.34 8.00
N GLY A 670 -23.35 29.38 7.17
CA GLY A 670 -21.96 29.08 6.93
C GLY A 670 -21.70 27.59 6.88
N THR A 671 -20.44 27.24 7.02
CA THR A 671 -19.91 25.90 7.13
C THR A 671 -19.86 25.49 8.60
N GLU A 672 -20.39 24.30 8.87
CA GLU A 672 -20.18 23.60 10.14
C GLU A 672 -19.29 22.37 9.90
N THR A 673 -18.38 22.08 10.82
CA THR A 673 -17.59 20.84 10.83
C THR A 673 -17.96 20.02 12.06
N VAL A 674 -18.59 18.88 11.85
CA VAL A 674 -18.94 17.96 12.93
C VAL A 674 -17.85 16.91 13.04
N THR A 675 -17.29 16.74 14.24
CA THR A 675 -16.25 15.78 14.56
C THR A 675 -16.75 14.78 15.59
N ALA A 676 -16.46 13.50 15.35
CA ALA A 676 -16.66 12.41 16.27
C ALA A 676 -15.29 11.87 16.70
N VAL A 677 -15.11 11.72 18.01
CA VAL A 677 -13.90 11.13 18.61
C VAL A 677 -14.30 9.96 19.49
N CYS A 678 -13.79 8.78 19.17
CA CYS A 678 -13.99 7.56 19.93
C CYS A 678 -12.74 7.23 20.75
N ALA A 679 -12.80 7.43 22.06
CA ALA A 679 -11.69 7.16 22.96
C ALA A 679 -11.88 5.88 23.78
N THR A 680 -10.77 5.26 24.19
CA THR A 680 -10.80 4.06 25.05
C THR A 680 -11.13 4.38 26.52
N GLN A 681 -11.06 5.64 26.92
CA GLN A 681 -11.36 6.12 28.27
C GLN A 681 -12.39 7.24 28.21
N ALA A 682 -13.26 7.33 29.22
CA ALA A 682 -14.32 8.35 29.30
C ALA A 682 -13.78 9.79 29.38
N SER A 683 -12.56 9.97 29.89
CA SER A 683 -11.82 11.23 29.91
C SER A 683 -10.97 11.46 28.65
N GLY A 684 -10.99 10.53 27.69
CA GLY A 684 -10.01 10.42 26.61
C GLY A 684 -10.48 10.97 25.26
N GLY A 685 -9.51 11.16 24.35
CA GLY A 685 -9.67 11.77 23.03
C GLY A 685 -9.04 13.16 23.03
N ASP A 686 -9.87 14.19 23.21
CA ASP A 686 -9.45 15.59 23.14
C ASP A 686 -9.19 16.23 24.52
N ARG A 687 -9.38 15.48 25.61
CA ARG A 687 -9.26 15.95 27.02
C ARG A 687 -10.11 17.19 27.35
N ILE A 688 -11.22 17.37 26.63
CA ILE A 688 -12.16 18.46 26.88
C ILE A 688 -12.80 18.25 28.26
N GLN A 689 -12.71 19.26 29.12
CA GLN A 689 -13.34 19.21 30.45
C GLN A 689 -14.77 19.73 30.39
N HIS A 690 -15.70 18.97 30.95
CA HIS A 690 -17.11 19.31 30.98
C HIS A 690 -17.51 19.86 32.35
N ASP A 691 -18.10 21.06 32.38
CA ASP A 691 -18.77 21.62 33.56
C ASP A 691 -20.26 21.80 33.25
N PHE A 692 -21.03 20.73 33.42
CA PHE A 692 -22.47 20.71 33.12
C PHE A 692 -23.32 21.55 34.10
N ASN A 693 -22.72 22.10 35.17
CA ASN A 693 -23.40 23.03 36.05
C ASN A 693 -23.36 24.45 35.49
N LYS A 694 -22.34 24.79 34.68
CA LYS A 694 -22.21 26.10 34.04
C LYS A 694 -22.78 26.12 32.63
N ASN A 695 -22.56 25.04 31.87
CA ASN A 695 -22.90 25.01 30.45
C ASN A 695 -23.70 23.75 30.11
N GLN A 696 -24.84 23.91 29.42
CA GLN A 696 -25.63 22.76 28.97
C GLN A 696 -24.90 21.96 27.88
N PHE A 697 -24.19 22.67 27.00
CA PHE A 697 -23.25 22.14 26.00
C PHE A 697 -21.89 22.79 26.23
N THR A 698 -20.80 22.03 26.15
CA THR A 698 -19.47 22.56 26.51
C THR A 698 -18.88 23.38 25.36
N PRO A 699 -18.63 24.70 25.53
CA PRO A 699 -17.93 25.49 24.51
C PRO A 699 -16.43 25.16 24.52
N VAL A 700 -15.83 25.13 23.32
CA VAL A 700 -14.41 24.85 23.08
C VAL A 700 -13.83 25.94 22.18
N PRO A 701 -13.34 27.05 22.76
CA PRO A 701 -12.78 28.14 21.96
C PRO A 701 -11.52 27.69 21.22
N ASN A 702 -11.42 28.04 19.94
CA ASN A 702 -10.30 27.65 19.05
C ASN A 702 -10.01 26.14 19.13
N TYR A 703 -10.93 25.32 18.61
CA TYR A 703 -10.92 23.88 18.78
C TYR A 703 -9.56 23.23 18.42
N THR A 704 -8.99 23.54 17.27
CA THR A 704 -7.70 22.98 16.82
C THR A 704 -6.54 23.37 17.73
N GLN A 705 -6.55 24.58 18.29
CA GLN A 705 -5.54 24.98 19.27
C GLN A 705 -5.73 24.23 20.61
N THR A 706 -6.97 23.96 21.01
CA THR A 706 -7.24 23.08 22.17
C THR A 706 -6.66 21.68 21.95
N LEU A 707 -6.80 21.13 20.73
CA LEU A 707 -6.15 19.88 20.36
C LEU A 707 -4.62 19.98 20.43
N ALA A 708 -4.03 21.05 19.90
CA ALA A 708 -2.59 21.31 19.96
C ALA A 708 -2.04 21.39 21.38
N ARG A 709 -2.77 22.00 22.32
CA ARG A 709 -2.39 22.04 23.74
C ARG A 709 -2.42 20.66 24.40
N SER A 710 -3.31 19.77 23.95
CA SER A 710 -3.29 18.36 24.37
C SER A 710 -2.07 17.60 23.79
N ILE A 711 -1.45 18.14 22.74
CA ILE A 711 -0.29 17.56 22.04
C ILE A 711 1.03 17.88 22.75
N ALA A 712 1.19 19.08 23.30
CA ALA A 712 2.32 19.46 24.16
C ALA A 712 2.25 18.71 25.50
N VAL A 713 2.93 17.57 25.62
CA VAL A 713 2.93 16.78 26.86
C VAL A 713 3.91 17.41 27.86
N GLU A 714 3.36 17.95 28.96
CA GLU A 714 4.05 18.00 30.25
C GLU A 714 4.29 16.56 30.75
N PRO A 715 5.47 16.25 31.31
CA PRO A 715 5.80 14.92 31.80
C PRO A 715 4.78 14.47 32.85
N VAL A 716 4.08 13.37 32.57
CA VAL A 716 3.18 12.73 33.53
C VAL A 716 4.03 12.22 34.69
N ARG A 717 3.88 12.83 35.87
CA ARG A 717 4.36 12.23 37.12
C ARG A 717 3.56 10.94 37.36
N PRO A 718 4.20 9.80 37.69
CA PRO A 718 3.48 8.60 38.08
C PRO A 718 2.62 8.91 39.32
N GLY A 719 1.32 8.62 39.27
CA GLY A 719 0.45 8.62 40.46
C GLY A 719 -0.69 9.64 40.52
N THR A 720 -1.11 10.26 39.42
CA THR A 720 -2.33 11.12 39.44
C THR A 720 -3.59 10.25 39.41
N PRO A 721 -4.53 10.36 40.38
CA PRO A 721 -5.75 9.54 40.38
C PRO A 721 -6.70 9.94 39.25
N ALA A 722 -7.27 8.95 38.56
CA ALA A 722 -8.37 9.15 37.62
C ALA A 722 -9.64 9.52 38.40
N VAL A 723 -10.29 10.62 38.03
CA VAL A 723 -11.60 11.02 38.57
C VAL A 723 -12.66 10.11 37.94
N ALA A 724 -13.39 9.37 38.77
CA ALA A 724 -14.41 8.42 38.34
C ALA A 724 -15.68 9.13 37.84
N GLY A 725 -16.13 8.82 36.63
CA GLY A 725 -17.48 9.10 36.16
C GLY A 725 -18.45 7.99 36.60
N THR A 726 -19.70 8.36 36.86
CA THR A 726 -20.77 7.44 37.32
C THR A 726 -21.55 6.84 36.14
N THR A 727 -21.91 5.55 36.24
CA THR A 727 -22.82 4.84 35.31
C THR A 727 -24.22 4.63 35.93
N ASN A 728 -25.28 4.65 35.13
CA ASN A 728 -26.70 4.63 35.55
C ASN A 728 -27.27 3.28 36.04
N THR A 729 -26.44 2.28 36.36
CA THR A 729 -26.93 0.98 36.85
C THR A 729 -26.71 0.74 38.34
N GLY A 730 -26.15 1.70 39.08
CA GLY A 730 -25.76 1.48 40.48
C GLY A 730 -24.64 0.43 40.65
N ALA A 731 -24.07 -0.07 39.55
CA ALA A 731 -22.86 -0.88 39.57
C ALA A 731 -21.63 0.04 39.50
N ALA A 732 -20.60 -0.31 40.26
CA ALA A 732 -19.31 0.39 40.23
C ALA A 732 -18.76 0.44 38.80
N ALA A 733 -18.18 1.58 38.41
CA ALA A 733 -17.34 1.67 37.23
C ALA A 733 -16.24 0.61 37.36
N VAL A 734 -16.29 -0.42 36.51
CA VAL A 734 -15.31 -1.51 36.54
C VAL A 734 -13.98 -0.94 36.07
N SER A 735 -13.11 -0.57 37.01
CA SER A 735 -11.76 -0.02 36.76
C SER A 735 -10.75 -1.08 36.32
N SER A 736 -11.21 -2.19 35.74
CA SER A 736 -10.38 -3.33 35.37
C SER A 736 -10.91 -3.98 34.09
N ARG A 737 -10.80 -3.24 32.99
CA ARG A 737 -10.69 -3.86 31.67
C ARG A 737 -9.28 -3.65 31.18
N GLU A 738 -8.66 -4.75 30.79
CA GLU A 738 -7.26 -4.86 30.40
C GLU A 738 -6.93 -3.73 29.41
N PRO A 739 -5.85 -2.95 29.65
CA PRO A 739 -5.43 -1.94 28.70
C PRO A 739 -5.19 -2.64 27.35
N PRO A 740 -5.61 -2.04 26.24
CA PRO A 740 -5.30 -2.61 24.94
C PRO A 740 -3.78 -2.77 24.81
N PRO A 741 -3.31 -3.79 24.06
CA PRO A 741 -1.89 -4.08 23.95
C PRO A 741 -1.11 -2.82 23.54
N ALA A 742 0.09 -2.67 24.11
CA ALA A 742 0.99 -1.55 23.83
C ALA A 742 1.10 -1.36 22.30
N GLY A 743 0.64 -0.21 21.81
CA GLY A 743 0.58 0.10 20.37
C GLY A 743 -0.83 0.31 19.79
N SER A 744 -1.92 0.15 20.55
CA SER A 744 -3.26 0.51 20.04
C SER A 744 -3.52 2.02 20.08
N ARG A 745 -4.14 2.59 19.04
CA ARG A 745 -4.58 3.99 19.01
C ARG A 745 -5.40 4.35 20.25
N THR A 746 -5.07 5.43 20.94
CA THR A 746 -5.80 5.87 22.15
C THR A 746 -7.19 6.43 21.83
N SER A 747 -7.37 6.94 20.60
CA SER A 747 -8.67 7.39 20.08
C SER A 747 -8.77 7.20 18.56
N LEU A 748 -9.99 7.31 18.02
CA LEU A 748 -10.29 7.32 16.58
C LEU A 748 -11.08 8.57 16.26
N ARG A 749 -10.78 9.27 15.17
CA ARG A 749 -11.48 10.49 14.76
C ARG A 749 -12.08 10.37 13.36
N ALA A 750 -13.29 10.91 13.21
CA ALA A 750 -13.95 11.18 11.94
C ALA A 750 -14.54 12.59 11.95
N ALA A 751 -14.57 13.26 10.80
CA ALA A 751 -15.22 14.55 10.68
C ALA A 751 -15.89 14.74 9.32
N ILE A 752 -17.05 15.38 9.32
CA ILE A 752 -17.81 15.75 8.14
C ILE A 752 -18.02 17.26 8.09
N ARG A 753 -18.11 17.81 6.87
CA ARG A 753 -18.38 19.22 6.63
C ARG A 753 -19.82 19.38 6.14
N LEU A 754 -20.55 20.33 6.70
CA LEU A 754 -21.95 20.61 6.39
C LEU A 754 -22.07 22.06 5.91
N GLN A 755 -23.03 22.31 5.01
CA GLN A 755 -23.35 23.67 4.59
C GLN A 755 -24.71 24.11 5.13
N VAL A 756 -24.74 25.20 5.89
CA VAL A 756 -25.97 25.88 6.31
C VAL A 756 -26.22 27.09 5.40
N ARG A 757 -27.41 27.17 4.79
CA ARG A 757 -27.80 28.19 3.80
C ARG A 757 -28.96 29.08 4.23
#